data_AF-A0A944V110-F1
#
_entry.id   AF-A0A944V110-F1
#
_cell.length_a   1.000
_cell.length_b   1.000
_cell.length_c   1.000
_cell.angle_alpha   90.00
_cell.angle_beta   90.00
_cell.angle_gamma   90.00
#
_symmetry.space_group_name_H-M   'P 1'
#
loop_
_entity.id
_entity.type
_entity.pdbx_description
1 polymer ?
#
loop_
_entity_poly.entity_id
_entity_poly.type
_entity_poly.pdbx_seq_one_letter_code
_entity_poly.pdbx_strand_id
1 'polypeptide(L)'
;MKYILVFIIIVYSSFVSAKIIAEVGNCRITSIELQSEIDALVNKHEYSYGSIRQIAFNNLIDNCLISNYATEKGIIVDDSELEAFFIQQVGDLPRFQTNGAFSEQKFFHFKNSRAGRNVLKAMRKELRITKARTILEESFEISEAKLLRQYFFENTNIDLGYAIIDKQDIDFEIETLPEDFEWYFRRNKHKYNKEEKIKLNIFVVLNEEFEEAAIPIVNRQLTQMILSDSTLHANDTHEIRNDMLIEQTQKLARQKAVQVSELLQANANISQTIIESSYLSRSDKLGNLPDVILSSAFEMDEGQYSEPILIDEGYLVYKVIDKRKISIKDEQAVAKLIWQDYIAKEINSINDDLNRKYFEENFEKFIIPTVIVTKIEISNPSLFSSTTKEEYQQEIKHLLETNADDEFKISRIVRDNNLSESKENIYLNKFDNASIVDDMIAIRMNRGEEWGFIPTGKKILFYKALSFFPEFIPSYKKISDQLPRFITYSKTDSTDYREYYDSHKRDFRTPDSLQIGGVVYSIQDEYNNFAFTIPDNEIKKTYDKRMNEFYREKSVKFDFIFIKDPDLAEVVYEQVTDGIDAELLDLIFGCNYTLSKNKIVPYDALPKQISSTLSRMSSDAWSQPVKYDNGWIVLHKIRSIKEGIAPFSEIKHELRKEALLSIADTVASEKAKVVFDSTRYFSHVYNFAEDEEIFKTEFQDAKKDFEVLGDISNYRSELLRMWKNEKYSGIIKLENAYAVIFQTDIRRSHQLTYEEALPQIIEIHNSIKKFEIAKKNVSFIRDKIAVGADPDSLLYYLGGWDVISNLSLTSKIPGVDFSEAIYDDILKHEEGYCSSIIPINSEKLLFYKLLRLRRPSKADFYSDRKYYEKKILKQEFEKWKNKYKVKIGVKIN
;
A
#
# COMPACT_ATOMS: atom_id res chain seq x y z
N MET A 1 17.86 39.92 39.14
CA MET A 1 18.46 41.27 39.17
C MET A 1 18.62 41.94 37.78
N LYS A 2 17.87 41.55 36.73
CA LYS A 2 17.97 42.20 35.39
C LYS A 2 16.65 42.49 34.66
N TYR A 3 15.49 42.06 35.18
CA TYR A 3 14.19 42.27 34.52
C TYR A 3 13.53 43.61 34.89
N ILE A 4 13.82 44.17 36.07
CA ILE A 4 13.14 45.38 36.54
C ILE A 4 13.73 46.69 35.99
N LEU A 5 14.94 46.66 35.42
CA LEU A 5 15.63 47.88 34.99
C LEU A 5 15.19 48.39 33.61
N VAL A 6 14.54 47.57 32.79
CA VAL A 6 14.13 47.96 31.42
C VAL A 6 12.80 48.72 31.39
N PHE A 7 11.94 48.55 32.39
CA PHE A 7 10.62 49.21 32.42
C PHE A 7 10.64 50.68 32.87
N ILE A 8 11.80 51.23 33.23
CA ILE A 8 11.94 52.58 33.81
C ILE A 8 12.28 53.66 32.76
N ILE A 9 12.55 53.33 31.49
CA ILE A 9 12.90 54.31 30.45
C ILE A 9 12.04 54.14 29.20
N ILE A 10 10.71 54.32 29.29
CA ILE A 10 9.88 54.75 28.14
C ILE A 10 8.77 55.67 28.67
N VAL A 11 9.07 56.95 28.82
CA VAL A 11 8.07 58.03 28.82
C VAL A 11 8.42 58.90 27.62
N TYR A 12 7.41 59.15 26.78
CA TYR A 12 7.41 59.83 25.46
C TYR A 12 7.49 58.92 24.23
N SER A 13 6.31 58.58 23.67
CA SER A 13 5.97 58.95 22.28
C SER A 13 4.52 58.59 21.93
N SER A 14 3.84 59.58 21.34
CA SER A 14 2.80 59.55 20.31
C SER A 14 1.62 58.57 20.38
N PHE A 15 0.40 59.14 20.42
CA PHE A 15 -0.87 58.46 20.13
C PHE A 15 -0.88 57.94 18.68
N VAL A 16 -0.64 56.64 18.51
CA VAL A 16 -1.08 55.86 17.37
C VAL A 16 -1.93 54.73 17.94
N SER A 17 -3.15 54.53 17.43
CA SER A 17 -4.00 53.40 17.84
C SER A 17 -3.25 52.10 17.54
N ALA A 18 -2.71 51.45 18.56
CA ALA A 18 -1.88 50.26 18.41
C ALA A 18 -2.70 49.13 17.77
N LYS A 19 -2.29 48.65 16.60
CA LYS A 19 -2.92 47.51 15.92
C LYS A 19 -2.82 46.27 16.83
N ILE A 20 -3.94 45.58 17.04
CA ILE A 20 -4.00 44.28 17.75
C ILE A 20 -3.45 43.22 16.79
N ILE A 21 -2.41 42.50 17.22
CA ILE A 21 -1.73 41.43 16.46
C ILE A 21 -2.21 40.05 16.91
N ALA A 22 -2.70 39.89 18.14
CA ALA A 22 -3.34 38.65 18.55
C ALA A 22 -4.33 38.87 19.71
N GLU A 23 -5.38 38.06 19.74
CA GLU A 23 -6.29 37.88 20.86
C GLU A 23 -6.12 36.47 21.42
N VAL A 24 -5.71 36.38 22.67
CA VAL A 24 -5.45 35.13 23.41
C VAL A 24 -6.42 35.15 24.58
N GLY A 25 -7.62 34.57 24.42
CA GLY A 25 -8.69 34.66 25.43
C GLY A 25 -9.04 36.12 25.79
N ASN A 26 -8.88 36.48 27.06
CA ASN A 26 -9.12 37.85 27.56
C ASN A 26 -7.91 38.80 27.38
N CYS A 27 -6.82 38.32 26.77
CA CYS A 27 -5.58 39.07 26.56
C CYS A 27 -5.48 39.53 25.10
N ARG A 28 -5.18 40.81 24.86
CA ARG A 28 -4.90 41.35 23.52
C ARG A 28 -3.43 41.74 23.45
N ILE A 29 -2.74 41.26 22.42
CA ILE A 29 -1.34 41.58 22.12
C ILE A 29 -1.33 42.66 21.05
N THR A 30 -0.69 43.79 21.34
CA THR A 30 -0.59 44.93 20.43
C THR A 30 0.77 45.02 19.73
N SER A 31 0.80 45.76 18.63
CA SER A 31 2.03 46.08 17.88
C SER A 31 3.10 46.80 18.69
N ILE A 32 2.68 47.64 19.64
CA ILE A 32 3.60 48.34 20.54
C ILE A 32 4.22 47.36 21.55
N GLU A 33 3.43 46.44 22.10
CA GLU A 33 3.94 45.40 23.02
C GLU A 33 4.91 44.45 22.32
N LEU A 34 4.60 44.04 21.09
CA LEU A 34 5.51 43.21 20.29
C LEU A 34 6.83 43.93 20.00
N GLN A 35 6.78 45.21 19.61
CA GLN A 35 8.00 45.97 19.35
C GLN A 35 8.83 46.15 20.62
N SER A 36 8.19 46.44 21.76
CA SER A 36 8.87 46.57 23.04
C SER A 36 9.56 45.27 23.48
N GLU A 37 8.96 44.11 23.21
CA GLU A 37 9.55 42.79 23.52
C GLU A 37 10.71 42.49 22.56
N ILE A 38 10.60 42.86 21.27
CA ILE A 38 11.70 42.76 20.30
C ILE A 38 12.90 43.60 20.76
N ASP A 39 12.68 44.88 21.09
CA ASP A 39 13.74 45.80 21.49
C ASP A 39 14.45 45.32 22.78
N ALA A 40 13.72 44.66 23.68
CA ALA A 40 14.28 44.04 24.88
C ALA A 40 15.18 42.81 24.59
N LEU A 41 14.90 42.08 23.50
CA LEU A 41 15.64 40.88 23.08
C LEU A 41 16.82 41.18 22.13
N VAL A 42 16.71 42.22 21.29
CA VAL A 42 17.75 42.66 20.36
C VAL A 42 19.05 43.02 21.09
N ASN A 43 18.95 43.57 22.30
CA ASN A 43 20.10 43.96 23.11
C ASN A 43 20.89 42.78 23.73
N LYS A 44 20.58 41.51 23.37
CA LYS A 44 21.12 40.33 24.08
C LYS A 44 21.66 39.17 23.21
N HIS A 45 21.49 39.12 21.88
CA HIS A 45 21.84 37.91 21.10
C HIS A 45 22.26 38.14 19.62
N GLU A 46 23.03 37.20 19.03
CA GLU A 46 23.45 37.11 17.61
C GLU A 46 22.36 36.51 16.66
N TYR A 47 21.08 36.67 16.95
CA TYR A 47 20.00 36.08 16.13
C TYR A 47 19.51 37.03 15.04
N SER A 48 19.04 36.48 13.92
CA SER A 48 18.34 37.25 12.87
C SER A 48 17.08 37.91 13.42
N TYR A 49 16.74 39.09 12.90
CA TYR A 49 15.55 39.86 13.29
C TYR A 49 14.25 39.03 13.20
N GLY A 50 14.14 38.18 12.18
CA GLY A 50 12.97 37.28 12.02
C GLY A 50 12.81 36.31 13.20
N SER A 51 13.91 35.71 13.65
CA SER A 51 13.92 34.81 14.82
C SER A 51 13.62 35.56 16.11
N ILE A 52 14.18 36.77 16.29
CA ILE A 52 13.92 37.60 17.47
C ILE A 52 12.44 38.00 17.55
N ARG A 53 11.84 38.42 16.42
CA ARG A 53 10.42 38.73 16.34
C ARG A 53 9.54 37.52 16.71
N GLN A 54 9.90 36.32 16.25
CA GLN A 54 9.16 35.11 16.55
C GLN A 54 9.26 34.74 18.04
N ILE A 55 10.46 34.84 18.62
CA ILE A 55 10.68 34.62 20.06
C ILE A 55 9.87 35.63 20.88
N ALA A 56 9.94 36.92 20.53
CA ALA A 56 9.17 37.98 21.18
C ALA A 56 7.66 37.71 21.13
N PHE A 57 7.15 37.34 19.96
CA PHE A 57 5.73 37.05 19.78
C PHE A 57 5.28 35.82 20.58
N ASN A 58 6.08 34.75 20.57
CA ASN A 58 5.81 33.54 21.36
C ASN A 58 5.84 33.83 22.86
N ASN A 59 6.78 34.63 23.35
CA ASN A 59 6.83 35.05 24.76
C ASN A 59 5.53 35.78 25.16
N LEU A 60 5.03 36.67 24.30
CA LEU A 60 3.79 37.41 24.55
C LEU A 60 2.56 36.50 24.55
N ILE A 61 2.48 35.56 23.60
CA ILE A 61 1.42 34.54 23.59
C ILE A 61 1.48 33.69 24.87
N ASP A 62 2.65 33.23 25.28
CA ASP A 62 2.84 32.38 26.45
C ASP A 62 2.44 33.13 27.73
N ASN A 63 2.84 34.39 27.86
CA ASN A 63 2.44 35.25 28.97
C ASN A 63 0.93 35.50 28.99
N CYS A 64 0.29 35.67 27.84
CA CYS A 64 -1.16 35.77 27.76
C CYS A 64 -1.85 34.45 28.12
N LEU A 65 -1.37 33.29 27.65
CA LEU A 65 -1.91 31.97 27.99
C LEU A 65 -1.88 31.75 29.51
N ILE A 66 -0.74 32.01 30.15
CA ILE A 66 -0.60 31.92 31.60
C ILE A 66 -1.46 32.95 32.32
N SER A 67 -1.59 34.17 31.80
CA SER A 67 -2.46 35.19 32.40
C SER A 67 -3.94 34.81 32.35
N ASN A 68 -4.39 34.14 31.28
CA ASN A 68 -5.75 33.59 31.21
C ASN A 68 -5.93 32.45 32.20
N TYR A 69 -4.97 31.54 32.28
CA TYR A 69 -4.95 30.46 33.26
C TYR A 69 -5.02 31.00 34.70
N ALA A 70 -4.24 32.04 35.01
CA ALA A 70 -4.26 32.73 36.29
C ALA A 70 -5.65 33.27 36.63
N THR A 71 -6.34 33.83 35.63
CA THR A 71 -7.69 34.39 35.79
C THR A 71 -8.71 33.28 35.99
N GLU A 72 -8.65 32.21 35.19
CA GLU A 72 -9.52 31.03 35.29
C GLU A 72 -9.40 30.35 36.67
N LYS A 73 -8.18 30.29 37.22
CA LYS A 73 -7.90 29.65 38.52
C LYS A 73 -8.00 30.59 39.72
N GLY A 74 -8.41 31.84 39.52
CA GLY A 74 -8.56 32.82 40.61
C GLY A 74 -7.23 33.17 41.31
N ILE A 75 -6.11 33.10 40.60
CA ILE A 75 -4.77 33.40 41.15
C ILE A 75 -4.62 34.92 41.30
N ILE A 76 -4.54 35.36 42.56
CA ILE A 76 -4.41 36.78 42.93
C ILE A 76 -3.05 37.09 43.56
N VAL A 77 -2.70 38.38 43.52
CA VAL A 77 -1.53 38.97 44.17
C VAL A 77 -2.05 40.05 45.11
N ASP A 78 -1.84 39.87 46.41
CA ASP A 78 -2.28 40.85 47.40
C ASP A 78 -1.32 42.06 47.48
N ASP A 79 -1.73 43.09 48.23
CA ASP A 79 -0.98 44.34 48.34
C ASP A 79 0.37 44.13 49.07
N SER A 80 0.39 43.26 50.09
CA SER A 80 1.58 42.97 50.88
C SER A 80 2.62 42.18 50.08
N GLU A 81 2.17 41.22 49.28
CA GLU A 81 2.98 40.42 48.35
C GLU A 81 3.62 41.32 47.27
N LEU A 82 2.83 42.24 46.72
CA LEU A 82 3.33 43.21 45.74
C LEU A 82 4.36 44.17 46.37
N GLU A 83 4.12 44.63 47.59
CA GLU A 83 5.03 45.51 48.31
C GLU A 83 6.34 44.81 48.65
N ALA A 84 6.29 43.57 49.15
CA ALA A 84 7.47 42.75 49.39
C ALA A 84 8.27 42.52 48.10
N PHE A 85 7.60 42.18 46.99
CA PHE A 85 8.25 42.04 45.68
C PHE A 85 8.89 43.36 45.22
N PHE A 86 8.20 44.49 45.40
CA PHE A 86 8.75 45.80 45.09
C PHE A 86 10.02 46.10 45.89
N ILE A 87 9.97 45.91 47.21
CA ILE A 87 11.12 46.11 48.11
C ILE A 87 12.29 45.23 47.66
N GLN A 88 12.03 43.95 47.37
CA GLN A 88 13.06 43.02 46.92
C GLN A 88 13.70 43.41 45.59
N GLN A 89 12.90 43.89 44.63
CA GLN A 89 13.39 44.15 43.28
C GLN A 89 14.00 45.54 43.09
N VAL A 90 13.50 46.55 43.81
CA VAL A 90 13.87 47.97 43.63
C VAL A 90 14.02 48.76 44.93
N GLY A 91 13.81 48.14 46.09
CA GLY A 91 13.98 48.82 47.39
C GLY A 91 15.41 49.30 47.64
N ASP A 92 16.39 48.68 46.98
CA ASP A 92 17.81 49.05 47.05
C ASP A 92 18.16 50.28 46.19
N LEU A 93 17.22 50.81 45.40
CA LEU A 93 17.47 52.01 44.62
C LEU A 93 17.56 53.24 45.53
N PRO A 94 18.54 54.16 45.33
CA PRO A 94 18.72 55.33 46.19
C PRO A 94 17.47 56.20 46.37
N ARG A 95 16.59 56.25 45.36
CA ARG A 95 15.32 57.00 45.40
C ARG A 95 14.28 56.42 46.37
N PHE A 96 14.44 55.18 46.82
CA PHE A 96 13.56 54.50 47.76
C PHE A 96 14.21 54.27 49.13
N GLN A 97 15.42 54.78 49.35
CA GLN A 97 16.14 54.63 50.61
C GLN A 97 16.29 55.95 51.38
N THR A 98 16.36 55.88 52.71
CA THR A 98 16.78 56.97 53.60
C THR A 98 17.86 56.39 54.53
N ASN A 99 19.05 56.99 54.56
CA ASN A 99 20.22 56.47 55.28
C ASN A 99 20.58 55.01 54.94
N GLY A 100 20.42 54.61 53.68
CA GLY A 100 20.74 53.26 53.20
C GLY A 100 19.70 52.18 53.53
N ALA A 101 18.61 52.51 54.22
CA ALA A 101 17.49 51.60 54.47
C ALA A 101 16.25 52.00 53.66
N PHE A 102 15.40 51.04 53.29
CA PHE A 102 14.15 51.29 52.58
C PHE A 102 13.26 52.27 53.37
N SER A 103 12.70 53.27 52.68
CA SER A 103 11.85 54.30 53.27
C SER A 103 10.40 54.09 52.84
N GLU A 104 9.57 53.62 53.77
CA GLU A 104 8.14 53.42 53.58
C GLU A 104 7.42 54.71 53.14
N GLN A 105 7.83 55.87 53.67
CA GLN A 105 7.30 57.17 53.26
C GLN A 105 7.57 57.47 51.77
N LYS A 106 8.80 57.22 51.29
CA LYS A 106 9.15 57.42 49.86
C LYS A 106 8.40 56.45 48.96
N PHE A 107 8.24 55.20 49.40
CA PHE A 107 7.42 54.22 48.69
C PHE A 107 5.94 54.63 48.66
N PHE A 108 5.37 55.10 49.77
CA PHE A 108 4.00 55.58 49.83
C PHE A 108 3.74 56.74 48.86
N HIS A 109 4.67 57.71 48.80
CA HIS A 109 4.60 58.79 47.81
C HIS A 109 4.68 58.29 46.37
N PHE A 110 5.56 57.32 46.09
CA PHE A 110 5.67 56.70 44.78
C PHE A 110 4.39 55.92 44.41
N LYS A 111 3.90 55.05 45.30
CA LYS A 111 2.67 54.25 45.15
C LYS A 111 1.46 55.13 44.78
N ASN A 112 1.38 56.33 45.35
CA ASN A 112 0.30 57.28 45.09
C ASN A 112 0.53 58.19 43.86
N SER A 113 1.73 58.20 43.27
CA SER A 113 2.02 58.93 42.04
C SER A 113 1.44 58.22 40.81
N ARG A 114 1.17 58.97 39.73
CA ARG A 114 0.70 58.38 38.44
C ARG A 114 1.70 57.35 37.90
N ALA A 115 2.99 57.67 37.97
CA ALA A 115 4.06 56.78 37.51
C ALA A 115 4.13 55.50 38.36
N GLY A 116 4.09 55.62 39.69
CA GLY A 116 4.15 54.46 40.57
C GLY A 116 2.91 53.57 40.51
N ARG A 117 1.70 54.12 40.33
CA ARG A 117 0.51 53.30 40.06
C ARG A 117 0.66 52.42 38.82
N ASN A 118 1.22 52.97 37.74
CA ASN A 118 1.44 52.22 36.50
C ASN A 118 2.51 51.13 36.67
N VAL A 119 3.63 51.46 37.32
CA VAL A 119 4.71 50.49 37.62
C VAL A 119 4.21 49.37 38.52
N LEU A 120 3.49 49.70 39.60
CA LEU A 120 2.93 48.71 40.52
C LEU A 120 1.86 47.83 39.85
N LYS A 121 1.06 48.38 38.93
CA LYS A 121 0.11 47.61 38.12
C LYS A 121 0.83 46.62 37.18
N ALA A 122 1.93 47.04 36.54
CA ALA A 122 2.74 46.18 35.69
C ALA A 122 3.44 45.08 36.51
N MET A 123 4.06 45.44 37.65
CA MET A 123 4.67 44.50 38.59
C MET A 123 3.66 43.48 39.12
N ARG A 124 2.44 43.91 39.45
CA ARG A 124 1.35 43.00 39.86
C ARG A 124 0.98 42.01 38.75
N LYS A 125 0.94 42.44 37.50
CA LYS A 125 0.66 41.58 36.33
C LYS A 125 1.77 40.54 36.15
N GLU A 126 3.03 40.98 36.19
CA GLU A 126 4.21 40.11 36.06
C GLU A 126 4.30 39.09 37.21
N LEU A 127 4.08 39.54 38.45
CA LEU A 127 4.10 38.68 39.63
C LEU A 127 2.97 37.64 39.58
N ARG A 128 1.78 38.03 39.10
CA ARG A 128 0.66 37.09 38.89
C ARG A 128 0.99 36.05 37.82
N ILE A 129 1.59 36.46 36.70
CA ILE A 129 2.01 35.53 35.63
C ILE A 129 3.09 34.57 36.14
N THR A 130 4.06 35.08 36.89
CA THR A 130 5.12 34.27 37.50
C THR A 130 4.52 33.25 38.47
N LYS A 131 3.66 33.69 39.39
CA LYS A 131 2.95 32.85 40.35
C LYS A 131 2.10 31.78 39.66
N ALA A 132 1.36 32.16 38.61
CA ALA A 132 0.55 31.22 37.85
C ALA A 132 1.38 30.22 37.05
N ARG A 133 2.53 30.63 36.50
CA ARG A 133 3.49 29.73 35.86
C ARG A 133 4.05 28.72 36.86
N THR A 134 4.45 29.18 38.05
CA THR A 134 4.95 28.29 39.12
C THR A 134 3.89 27.27 39.54
N ILE A 135 2.66 27.73 39.84
CA ILE A 135 1.55 26.82 40.20
C ILE A 135 1.24 25.83 39.07
N LEU A 136 1.33 26.28 37.82
CA LEU A 136 1.12 25.42 36.65
C LEU A 136 2.23 24.38 36.49
N GLU A 137 3.50 24.79 36.59
CA GLU A 137 4.64 23.88 36.53
C GLU A 137 4.61 22.86 37.68
N GLU A 138 4.21 23.28 38.88
CA GLU A 138 3.98 22.41 40.04
C GLU A 138 2.77 21.48 39.86
N SER A 139 1.80 21.84 39.01
CA SER A 139 0.64 21.00 38.70
C SER A 139 0.96 19.86 37.73
N PHE A 140 2.10 19.90 37.05
CA PHE A 140 2.53 18.78 36.24
C PHE A 140 2.98 17.64 37.16
N GLU A 141 2.26 16.53 37.13
CA GLU A 141 2.63 15.31 37.85
C GLU A 141 3.92 14.72 37.26
N ILE A 142 5.05 15.26 37.69
CA ILE A 142 6.40 14.82 37.36
C ILE A 142 6.95 14.15 38.60
N SER A 143 6.45 12.94 38.86
CA SER A 143 6.99 12.13 39.94
C SER A 143 8.43 11.73 39.61
N GLU A 144 9.24 11.59 40.65
CA GLU A 144 10.62 11.11 40.49
C GLU A 144 10.67 9.73 39.81
N ALA A 145 9.68 8.87 40.09
CA ALA A 145 9.51 7.59 39.43
C ALA A 145 9.26 7.74 37.91
N LYS A 146 8.44 8.71 37.49
CA LYS A 146 8.16 8.99 36.07
C LYS A 146 9.41 9.51 35.35
N LEU A 147 10.15 10.45 35.96
CA LEU A 147 11.41 10.97 35.41
C LEU A 147 12.46 9.88 35.28
N LEU A 148 12.63 9.10 36.33
CA LEU A 148 13.58 8.00 36.36
C LEU A 148 13.24 6.99 35.26
N ARG A 149 11.97 6.57 35.15
CA ARG A 149 11.51 5.65 34.10
C ARG A 149 11.80 6.19 32.70
N GLN A 150 11.42 7.44 32.41
CA GLN A 150 11.66 8.03 31.09
C GLN A 150 13.16 8.15 30.78
N TYR A 151 13.97 8.53 31.77
CA TYR A 151 15.42 8.60 31.64
C TYR A 151 16.04 7.24 31.32
N PHE A 152 15.55 6.17 31.96
CA PHE A 152 15.93 4.80 31.63
C PHE A 152 15.57 4.44 30.18
N PHE A 153 14.36 4.76 29.71
CA PHE A 153 13.95 4.46 28.33
C PHE A 153 14.83 5.17 27.28
N GLU A 154 15.11 6.47 27.48
CA GLU A 154 15.85 7.28 26.52
C GLU A 154 17.36 7.00 26.50
N ASN A 155 17.94 6.54 27.61
CA ASN A 155 19.39 6.39 27.77
C ASN A 155 19.85 4.93 27.91
N THR A 156 18.94 3.95 27.82
CA THR A 156 19.32 2.55 27.65
C THR A 156 19.83 2.35 26.23
N ASN A 157 21.01 1.75 26.11
CA ASN A 157 21.71 1.54 24.87
C ASN A 157 21.95 0.03 24.68
N ILE A 158 21.51 -0.49 23.54
CA ILE A 158 21.52 -1.90 23.19
C ILE A 158 22.41 -2.08 21.97
N ASP A 159 23.34 -3.04 22.04
CA ASP A 159 23.94 -3.61 20.83
C ASP A 159 23.28 -4.97 20.59
N LEU A 160 22.67 -5.12 19.42
CA LEU A 160 21.87 -6.28 19.05
C LEU A 160 22.43 -6.91 17.80
N GLY A 161 22.71 -8.20 17.86
CA GLY A 161 22.87 -9.02 16.66
C GLY A 161 21.57 -9.78 16.40
N TYR A 162 21.11 -9.87 15.16
CA TYR A 162 19.88 -10.59 14.84
C TYR A 162 19.92 -11.17 13.42
N ALA A 163 19.07 -12.16 13.19
CA ALA A 163 18.84 -12.76 11.88
C ALA A 163 17.35 -12.75 11.56
N ILE A 164 17.02 -12.48 10.30
CA ILE A 164 15.68 -12.68 9.74
C ILE A 164 15.80 -13.73 8.64
N ILE A 165 15.16 -14.87 8.84
CA ILE A 165 15.26 -16.04 7.96
C ILE A 165 13.89 -16.28 7.32
N ASP A 166 13.87 -16.42 5.99
CA ASP A 166 12.66 -16.79 5.26
C ASP A 166 12.36 -18.28 5.50
N LYS A 167 11.13 -18.60 5.90
CA LYS A 167 10.67 -19.97 6.20
C LYS A 167 10.92 -20.92 5.04
N GLN A 168 10.64 -20.48 3.81
CA GLN A 168 10.86 -21.25 2.57
C GLN A 168 12.33 -21.65 2.34
N ASP A 169 13.29 -20.91 2.90
CA ASP A 169 14.71 -21.21 2.76
C ASP A 169 15.17 -22.28 3.76
N ILE A 170 14.29 -22.74 4.66
CA ILE A 170 14.67 -23.66 5.74
C ILE A 170 13.57 -24.64 6.19
N ASP A 171 12.42 -24.69 5.50
CA ASP A 171 11.26 -25.53 5.85
C ASP A 171 11.37 -27.00 5.41
N PHE A 172 12.55 -27.48 5.03
CA PHE A 172 12.77 -28.82 4.48
C PHE A 172 13.57 -29.73 5.42
N GLU A 173 13.21 -31.02 5.43
CA GLU A 173 13.95 -32.09 6.11
C GLU A 173 15.07 -32.59 5.18
N ILE A 174 16.12 -31.79 5.01
CA ILE A 174 17.33 -32.27 4.34
C ILE A 174 18.42 -32.45 5.40
N GLU A 175 18.91 -33.68 5.55
CA GLU A 175 20.17 -33.97 6.24
C GLU A 175 21.35 -33.47 5.38
N THR A 176 21.42 -32.17 5.11
CA THR A 176 22.60 -31.60 4.45
C THR A 176 23.67 -31.31 5.48
N LEU A 177 24.79 -32.01 5.36
CA LEU A 177 26.02 -31.57 5.98
C LEU A 177 26.37 -30.19 5.36
N PRO A 178 26.78 -29.18 6.16
CA PRO A 178 27.26 -27.89 5.63
C PRO A 178 28.35 -28.04 4.55
N GLU A 179 29.05 -29.17 4.54
CA GLU A 179 30.11 -29.56 3.61
C GLU A 179 29.60 -29.86 2.18
N ASP A 180 28.42 -30.45 2.03
CA ASP A 180 27.84 -30.80 0.71
C ASP A 180 27.38 -29.54 -0.03
N PHE A 181 26.79 -28.61 0.72
CA PHE A 181 26.37 -27.34 0.17
C PHE A 181 27.57 -26.44 -0.17
N GLU A 182 28.64 -26.42 0.63
CA GLU A 182 29.87 -25.70 0.29
C GLU A 182 30.46 -26.14 -1.07
N TRP A 183 30.41 -27.44 -1.37
CA TRP A 183 30.83 -27.95 -2.67
C TRP A 183 29.91 -27.49 -3.81
N TYR A 184 28.59 -27.51 -3.60
CA TYR A 184 27.62 -26.99 -4.56
C TYR A 184 27.83 -25.49 -4.79
N PHE A 185 28.03 -24.73 -3.73
CA PHE A 185 28.30 -23.29 -3.76
C PHE A 185 29.55 -22.98 -4.58
N ARG A 186 30.70 -23.58 -4.27
CA ARG A 186 31.97 -23.33 -4.99
C ARG A 186 31.86 -23.64 -6.48
N ARG A 187 31.18 -24.73 -6.84
CA ARG A 187 31.02 -25.15 -8.25
C ARG A 187 30.07 -24.22 -9.01
N ASN A 188 29.07 -23.67 -8.35
CA ASN A 188 28.04 -22.86 -8.98
C ASN A 188 28.27 -21.35 -8.84
N LYS A 189 29.16 -20.88 -7.95
CA LYS A 189 29.44 -19.45 -7.70
C LYS A 189 29.61 -18.65 -8.98
N HIS A 190 30.38 -19.17 -9.95
CA HIS A 190 30.58 -18.48 -11.23
C HIS A 190 29.32 -18.29 -12.07
N LYS A 191 28.34 -19.21 -11.98
CA LYS A 191 27.05 -19.11 -12.69
C LYS A 191 26.20 -17.97 -12.11
N TYR A 192 26.21 -17.82 -10.79
CA TYR A 192 25.35 -16.87 -10.08
C TYR A 192 26.03 -15.52 -9.81
N ASN A 193 27.36 -15.43 -9.91
CA ASN A 193 28.10 -14.16 -9.86
C ASN A 193 27.76 -13.20 -11.00
N LYS A 194 27.03 -13.67 -12.02
CA LYS A 194 26.58 -12.87 -13.14
C LYS A 194 25.07 -12.97 -13.20
N GLU A 195 24.41 -11.85 -13.00
CA GLU A 195 22.98 -11.75 -13.30
C GLU A 195 22.81 -11.24 -14.71
N GLU A 196 21.87 -11.86 -15.44
CA GLU A 196 21.38 -11.23 -16.64
C GLU A 196 20.54 -10.02 -16.21
N LYS A 197 20.87 -8.85 -16.76
CA LYS A 197 20.07 -7.65 -16.64
C LYS A 197 19.69 -7.14 -18.01
N ILE A 198 18.48 -6.60 -18.12
CA ILE A 198 17.94 -6.02 -19.34
C ILE A 198 17.65 -4.54 -19.12
N LYS A 199 17.73 -3.77 -20.19
CA LYS A 199 17.27 -2.38 -20.21
C LYS A 199 16.11 -2.28 -21.19
N LEU A 200 15.06 -1.59 -20.78
CA LEU A 200 13.80 -1.53 -21.52
C LEU A 200 13.50 -0.10 -21.97
N ASN A 201 12.95 0.03 -23.17
CA ASN A 201 12.17 1.19 -23.57
C ASN A 201 10.69 0.83 -23.48
N ILE A 202 9.94 1.58 -22.70
CA ILE A 202 8.54 1.33 -22.37
C ILE A 202 7.71 2.49 -22.90
N PHE A 203 6.57 2.19 -23.48
CA PHE A 203 5.53 3.18 -23.71
C PHE A 203 4.18 2.61 -23.30
N VAL A 204 3.28 3.49 -22.88
CA VAL A 204 1.92 3.16 -22.49
C VAL A 204 0.96 3.89 -23.41
N VAL A 205 -0.11 3.23 -23.80
CA VAL A 205 -1.26 3.81 -24.51
C VAL A 205 -2.44 3.74 -23.56
N LEU A 206 -2.91 4.91 -23.10
CA LEU A 206 -3.96 5.00 -22.10
C LEU A 206 -5.34 4.81 -22.73
N ASN A 207 -6.25 4.16 -22.01
CA ASN A 207 -7.63 3.97 -22.45
C ASN A 207 -8.35 5.32 -22.62
N GLU A 208 -8.12 6.28 -21.72
CA GLU A 208 -8.75 7.61 -21.73
C GLU A 208 -8.58 8.36 -23.06
N GLU A 209 -7.46 8.14 -23.78
CA GLU A 209 -7.21 8.75 -25.09
C GLU A 209 -8.24 8.36 -26.17
N PHE A 210 -9.01 7.28 -25.97
CA PHE A 210 -9.90 6.69 -26.97
C PHE A 210 -11.39 6.75 -26.63
N GLU A 211 -11.77 7.21 -25.43
CA GLU A 211 -13.17 7.24 -25.01
C GLU A 211 -14.06 8.01 -26.01
N GLU A 212 -13.66 9.24 -26.35
CA GLU A 212 -14.37 10.09 -27.31
C GLU A 212 -14.48 9.46 -28.71
N ALA A 213 -13.44 8.73 -29.14
CA ALA A 213 -13.43 8.04 -30.42
C ALA A 213 -14.30 6.76 -30.42
N ALA A 214 -14.45 6.11 -29.27
CA ALA A 214 -15.22 4.90 -29.09
C ALA A 214 -16.74 5.18 -29.08
N ILE A 215 -17.18 6.30 -28.48
CA ILE A 215 -18.60 6.70 -28.37
C ILE A 215 -19.38 6.56 -29.70
N PRO A 216 -18.97 7.14 -30.84
CA PRO A 216 -19.73 7.02 -32.09
C PRO A 216 -19.73 5.61 -32.69
N ILE A 217 -18.72 4.78 -32.39
CA ILE A 217 -18.63 3.39 -32.85
C ILE A 217 -19.63 2.54 -32.06
N VAL A 218 -19.60 2.65 -30.74
CA VAL A 218 -20.50 1.95 -29.82
C VAL A 218 -21.94 2.34 -30.07
N ASN A 219 -22.23 3.64 -30.22
CA ASN A 219 -23.58 4.12 -30.58
C ASN A 219 -24.13 3.43 -31.82
N ARG A 220 -23.29 3.25 -32.85
CA ARG A 220 -23.70 2.61 -34.11
C ARG A 220 -23.93 1.10 -33.90
N GLN A 221 -23.04 0.42 -33.20
CA GLN A 221 -23.15 -1.01 -32.91
C GLN A 221 -24.38 -1.30 -32.03
N LEU A 222 -24.59 -0.51 -30.98
CA LEU A 222 -25.76 -0.60 -30.10
C LEU A 222 -27.06 -0.36 -30.88
N THR A 223 -27.09 0.65 -31.75
CA THR A 223 -28.27 0.89 -32.62
C THR A 223 -28.55 -0.31 -33.53
N GLN A 224 -27.52 -0.93 -34.11
CA GLN A 224 -27.69 -2.14 -34.93
C GLN A 224 -28.18 -3.33 -34.12
N MET A 225 -27.67 -3.50 -32.90
CA MET A 225 -28.07 -4.56 -31.98
C MET A 225 -29.54 -4.43 -31.58
N ILE A 226 -29.99 -3.21 -31.21
CA ILE A 226 -31.40 -2.88 -30.92
C ILE A 226 -32.30 -3.14 -32.12
N LEU A 227 -31.84 -2.84 -33.35
CA LEU A 227 -32.62 -3.09 -34.57
C LEU A 227 -32.72 -4.58 -34.92
N SER A 228 -31.73 -5.39 -34.51
CA SER A 228 -31.67 -6.83 -34.79
C SER A 228 -32.33 -7.71 -33.74
N ASP A 229 -32.51 -7.20 -32.53
CA ASP A 229 -33.06 -7.94 -31.39
C ASP A 229 -34.18 -7.15 -30.73
N SER A 230 -35.43 -7.57 -30.99
CA SER A 230 -36.64 -6.95 -30.48
C SER A 230 -36.91 -7.20 -28.99
N THR A 231 -36.02 -7.92 -28.29
CA THR A 231 -36.17 -8.27 -26.87
C THR A 231 -35.32 -7.41 -25.93
N LEU A 232 -34.43 -6.57 -26.46
CA LEU A 232 -33.63 -5.60 -25.69
C LEU A 232 -34.51 -4.46 -25.17
N HIS A 233 -34.58 -4.30 -23.85
CA HIS A 233 -35.29 -3.21 -23.19
C HIS A 233 -34.37 -1.99 -23.01
N ALA A 234 -34.94 -0.80 -22.78
CA ALA A 234 -34.19 0.46 -22.74
C ALA A 234 -33.09 0.49 -21.66
N ASN A 235 -33.28 -0.19 -20.53
CA ASN A 235 -32.31 -0.17 -19.44
C ASN A 235 -31.17 -1.20 -19.61
N ASP A 236 -31.38 -2.29 -20.38
CA ASP A 236 -30.29 -3.17 -20.80
C ASP A 236 -29.27 -2.39 -21.68
N THR A 237 -29.71 -1.33 -22.35
CA THR A 237 -28.85 -0.59 -23.28
C THR A 237 -27.78 0.27 -22.60
N HIS A 238 -27.97 0.67 -21.34
CA HIS A 238 -26.98 1.51 -20.63
C HIS A 238 -25.81 0.69 -20.11
N GLU A 239 -26.06 -0.46 -19.50
CA GLU A 239 -25.02 -1.40 -19.07
C GLU A 239 -24.24 -1.95 -20.28
N ILE A 240 -24.97 -2.42 -21.31
CA ILE A 240 -24.36 -2.88 -22.57
C ILE A 240 -23.54 -1.75 -23.21
N ARG A 241 -24.01 -0.50 -23.19
CA ARG A 241 -23.26 0.65 -23.72
C ARG A 241 -21.96 0.86 -22.96
N ASN A 242 -21.98 0.80 -21.63
CA ASN A 242 -20.79 1.01 -20.81
C ASN A 242 -19.77 -0.11 -21.03
N ASP A 243 -20.21 -1.36 -21.03
CA ASP A 243 -19.34 -2.52 -21.32
C ASP A 243 -18.75 -2.45 -22.73
N MET A 244 -19.58 -2.15 -23.73
CA MET A 244 -19.12 -1.96 -25.11
C MET A 244 -18.18 -0.77 -25.24
N LEU A 245 -18.37 0.30 -24.45
CA LEU A 245 -17.49 1.45 -24.43
C LEU A 245 -16.13 1.08 -23.85
N ILE A 246 -16.09 0.36 -22.74
CA ILE A 246 -14.84 -0.16 -22.16
C ILE A 246 -14.13 -1.08 -23.17
N GLU A 247 -14.84 -2.07 -23.71
CA GLU A 247 -14.28 -3.04 -24.68
C GLU A 247 -13.76 -2.32 -25.93
N GLN A 248 -14.53 -1.39 -26.49
CA GLN A 248 -14.17 -0.69 -27.70
C GLN A 248 -13.01 0.28 -27.46
N THR A 249 -12.94 0.92 -26.29
CA THR A 249 -11.83 1.80 -25.88
C THR A 249 -10.54 0.99 -25.76
N GLN A 250 -10.58 -0.14 -25.05
CA GLN A 250 -9.44 -1.06 -24.94
C GLN A 250 -9.00 -1.59 -26.31
N LYS A 251 -9.96 -1.93 -27.19
CA LYS A 251 -9.66 -2.39 -28.54
C LYS A 251 -8.92 -1.32 -29.36
N LEU A 252 -9.36 -0.05 -29.29
CA LEU A 252 -8.70 1.06 -29.97
C LEU A 252 -7.31 1.34 -29.38
N ALA A 253 -7.18 1.34 -28.05
CA ALA A 253 -5.90 1.48 -27.38
C ALA A 253 -4.91 0.37 -27.77
N ARG A 254 -5.37 -0.89 -27.81
CA ARG A 254 -4.57 -2.02 -28.29
C ARG A 254 -4.13 -1.85 -29.74
N GLN A 255 -5.04 -1.43 -30.62
CA GLN A 255 -4.72 -1.17 -32.03
C GLN A 255 -3.69 -0.06 -32.18
N LYS A 256 -3.82 1.01 -31.39
CA LYS A 256 -2.82 2.08 -31.34
C LYS A 256 -1.47 1.56 -30.85
N ALA A 257 -1.44 0.75 -29.79
CA ALA A 257 -0.21 0.18 -29.27
C ALA A 257 0.52 -0.65 -30.33
N VAL A 258 -0.20 -1.50 -31.09
CA VAL A 258 0.36 -2.24 -32.24
C VAL A 258 0.90 -1.27 -33.30
N GLN A 259 0.11 -0.27 -33.68
CA GLN A 259 0.51 0.72 -34.68
C GLN A 259 1.78 1.49 -34.27
N VAL A 260 1.88 1.90 -33.00
CA VAL A 260 3.06 2.60 -32.47
C VAL A 260 4.28 1.69 -32.51
N SER A 261 4.14 0.41 -32.14
CA SER A 261 5.22 -0.59 -32.27
C SER A 261 5.70 -0.74 -33.72
N GLU A 262 4.78 -0.85 -34.68
CA GLU A 262 5.12 -0.95 -36.11
C GLU A 262 5.84 0.30 -36.63
N LEU A 263 5.36 1.49 -36.25
CA LEU A 263 5.99 2.76 -36.60
C LEU A 263 7.39 2.89 -36.00
N LEU A 264 7.55 2.48 -34.75
CA LEU A 264 8.85 2.49 -34.07
C LEU A 264 9.82 1.47 -34.67
N GLN A 265 9.35 0.29 -35.06
CA GLN A 265 10.15 -0.70 -35.80
C GLN A 265 10.60 -0.14 -37.16
N ALA A 266 9.77 0.66 -37.81
CA ALA A 266 10.09 1.35 -39.06
C ALA A 266 10.98 2.62 -38.88
N ASN A 267 11.42 2.93 -37.64
CA ASN A 267 12.12 4.17 -37.29
C ASN A 267 11.36 5.45 -37.70
N ALA A 268 10.02 5.39 -37.72
CA ALA A 268 9.19 6.55 -37.97
C ALA A 268 9.13 7.45 -36.74
N ASN A 269 8.95 8.75 -36.95
CA ASN A 269 8.76 9.68 -35.85
C ASN A 269 7.34 9.53 -35.27
N ILE A 270 7.24 9.43 -33.95
CA ILE A 270 6.00 9.22 -33.22
C ILE A 270 5.91 10.19 -32.05
N SER A 271 4.68 10.54 -31.68
CA SER A 271 4.41 11.45 -30.57
C SER A 271 4.38 10.76 -29.20
N GLN A 272 4.41 9.43 -29.15
CA GLN A 272 4.36 8.68 -27.90
C GLN A 272 5.64 8.90 -27.09
N THR A 273 5.48 9.19 -25.81
CA THR A 273 6.59 9.25 -24.87
C THR A 273 7.16 7.86 -24.66
N ILE A 274 8.48 7.72 -24.83
CA ILE A 274 9.21 6.49 -24.55
C ILE A 274 10.01 6.70 -23.27
N ILE A 275 9.83 5.80 -22.33
CA ILE A 275 10.44 5.79 -21.01
C ILE A 275 11.50 4.71 -20.99
N GLU A 276 12.71 5.08 -20.59
CA GLU A 276 13.83 4.15 -20.49
C GLU A 276 13.97 3.64 -19.06
N SER A 277 14.18 2.34 -18.85
CA SER A 277 14.44 1.78 -17.53
C SER A 277 15.92 1.86 -17.15
N SER A 278 16.24 1.64 -15.87
CA SER A 278 17.59 1.21 -15.47
C SER A 278 17.87 -0.24 -15.94
N TYR A 279 19.03 -0.81 -15.59
CA TYR A 279 19.25 -2.24 -15.79
C TYR A 279 18.46 -3.05 -14.78
N LEU A 280 17.43 -3.74 -15.27
CA LEU A 280 16.50 -4.54 -14.51
C LEU A 280 16.96 -6.00 -14.47
N SER A 281 16.87 -6.59 -13.29
CA SER A 281 17.06 -8.01 -12.98
C SER A 281 15.74 -8.77 -13.10
N ARG A 282 15.81 -10.10 -13.19
CA ARG A 282 14.60 -10.96 -13.27
C ARG A 282 13.77 -10.93 -11.98
N SER A 283 14.39 -10.50 -10.88
CA SER A 283 13.80 -10.38 -9.54
C SER A 283 13.35 -8.95 -9.20
N ASP A 284 13.64 -7.97 -10.04
CA ASP A 284 13.18 -6.59 -9.85
C ASP A 284 11.66 -6.50 -10.01
N LYS A 285 11.08 -5.37 -9.58
CA LYS A 285 9.65 -5.07 -9.78
C LYS A 285 9.49 -3.70 -10.40
N LEU A 286 8.63 -3.61 -11.40
CA LEU A 286 8.24 -2.36 -12.05
C LEU A 286 6.97 -1.84 -11.37
N GLY A 287 7.14 -1.16 -10.24
CA GLY A 287 6.03 -0.62 -9.47
C GLY A 287 4.99 -1.69 -9.08
N ASN A 288 3.74 -1.47 -9.46
CA ASN A 288 2.64 -2.42 -9.29
C ASN A 288 2.30 -3.18 -10.59
N LEU A 289 3.11 -3.06 -11.65
CA LEU A 289 2.83 -3.70 -12.93
C LEU A 289 2.95 -5.25 -12.87
N PRO A 290 2.27 -5.97 -13.78
CA PRO A 290 2.32 -7.43 -13.83
C PRO A 290 3.73 -8.00 -13.92
N ASP A 291 4.06 -8.99 -13.08
CA ASP A 291 5.37 -9.67 -13.05
C ASP A 291 5.72 -10.33 -14.42
N VAL A 292 4.73 -10.56 -15.30
CA VAL A 292 4.91 -11.14 -16.64
C VAL A 292 5.78 -10.26 -17.56
N ILE A 293 5.83 -8.94 -17.35
CA ILE A 293 6.60 -8.02 -18.18
C ILE A 293 8.09 -8.37 -18.14
N LEU A 294 8.65 -8.53 -16.94
CA LEU A 294 10.06 -8.87 -16.80
C LEU A 294 10.35 -10.29 -17.25
N SER A 295 9.53 -11.27 -16.86
CA SER A 295 9.78 -12.66 -17.23
C SER A 295 9.81 -12.85 -18.75
N SER A 296 8.88 -12.23 -19.48
CA SER A 296 8.84 -12.26 -20.94
C SER A 296 9.95 -11.42 -21.58
N ALA A 297 10.30 -10.26 -21.02
CA ALA A 297 11.41 -9.44 -21.54
C ALA A 297 12.77 -10.16 -21.49
N PHE A 298 13.01 -10.99 -20.48
CA PHE A 298 14.22 -11.81 -20.40
C PHE A 298 14.28 -12.93 -21.45
N GLU A 299 13.13 -13.35 -21.99
CA GLU A 299 13.01 -14.39 -23.02
C GLU A 299 13.09 -13.82 -24.45
N MET A 300 12.99 -12.49 -24.60
CA MET A 300 13.06 -11.79 -25.88
C MET A 300 14.50 -11.47 -26.30
N ASP A 301 14.67 -11.29 -27.61
CA ASP A 301 15.91 -10.80 -28.21
C ASP A 301 16.01 -9.27 -28.13
N GLU A 302 17.25 -8.76 -28.12
CA GLU A 302 17.52 -7.32 -28.18
C GLU A 302 16.95 -6.72 -29.48
N GLY A 303 16.27 -5.58 -29.36
CA GLY A 303 15.60 -4.90 -30.47
C GLY A 303 14.13 -5.31 -30.67
N GLN A 304 13.68 -6.40 -30.04
CA GLN A 304 12.32 -6.90 -30.18
C GLN A 304 11.32 -6.11 -29.31
N TYR A 305 10.15 -5.79 -29.87
CA TYR A 305 9.01 -5.23 -29.14
C TYR A 305 8.12 -6.34 -28.60
N SER A 306 7.54 -6.12 -27.42
CA SER A 306 6.54 -7.02 -26.85
C SER A 306 5.22 -6.89 -27.62
N GLU A 307 4.36 -7.89 -27.46
CA GLU A 307 2.93 -7.68 -27.71
C GLU A 307 2.37 -6.67 -26.70
N PRO A 308 1.27 -5.96 -27.02
CA PRO A 308 0.60 -5.09 -26.06
C PRO A 308 0.08 -5.89 -24.87
N ILE A 309 0.54 -5.53 -23.67
CA ILE A 309 0.14 -6.14 -22.40
C ILE A 309 -0.91 -5.23 -21.75
N LEU A 310 -2.06 -5.82 -21.41
CA LEU A 310 -3.12 -5.11 -20.70
C LEU A 310 -2.65 -4.76 -19.28
N ILE A 311 -2.83 -3.50 -18.90
CA ILE A 311 -2.67 -2.95 -17.55
C ILE A 311 -3.96 -2.20 -17.20
N ASP A 312 -4.13 -1.80 -15.93
CA ASP A 312 -5.39 -1.22 -15.45
C ASP A 312 -5.81 0.03 -16.25
N GLU A 313 -4.85 0.88 -16.60
CA GLU A 313 -5.08 2.15 -17.30
C GLU A 313 -5.04 2.04 -18.84
N GLY A 314 -4.65 0.90 -19.41
CA GLY A 314 -4.48 0.77 -20.86
C GLY A 314 -3.58 -0.38 -21.30
N TYR A 315 -2.74 -0.12 -22.32
CA TYR A 315 -1.80 -1.09 -22.85
C TYR A 315 -0.36 -0.62 -22.73
N LEU A 316 0.48 -1.46 -22.17
CA LEU A 316 1.92 -1.27 -22.09
C LEU A 316 2.62 -2.11 -23.17
N VAL A 317 3.58 -1.50 -23.85
CA VAL A 317 4.52 -2.19 -24.73
C VAL A 317 5.92 -1.81 -24.31
N TYR A 318 6.83 -2.78 -24.35
CA TYR A 318 8.24 -2.53 -24.12
C TYR A 318 9.10 -3.11 -25.25
N LYS A 319 10.33 -2.60 -25.33
CA LYS A 319 11.40 -3.10 -26.20
C LYS A 319 12.63 -3.38 -25.35
N VAL A 320 13.25 -4.55 -25.55
CA VAL A 320 14.57 -4.83 -24.98
C VAL A 320 15.61 -4.04 -25.77
N ILE A 321 16.22 -3.02 -25.15
CA ILE A 321 17.22 -2.18 -25.83
C ILE A 321 18.66 -2.59 -25.52
N ASP A 322 18.87 -3.33 -24.43
CA ASP A 322 20.19 -3.84 -24.06
C ASP A 322 20.03 -5.05 -23.14
N LYS A 323 20.90 -6.03 -23.28
CA LYS A 323 20.93 -7.25 -22.47
C LYS A 323 22.37 -7.57 -22.08
N ARG A 324 22.68 -7.48 -20.79
CA ARG A 324 24.05 -7.65 -20.28
C ARG A 324 24.10 -8.60 -19.10
N LYS A 325 25.20 -9.33 -19.00
CA LYS A 325 25.54 -10.11 -17.81
C LYS A 325 26.35 -9.21 -16.87
N ILE A 326 25.69 -8.63 -15.88
CA ILE A 326 26.32 -7.76 -14.89
C ILE A 326 26.82 -8.61 -13.73
N SER A 327 28.01 -8.29 -13.23
CA SER A 327 28.55 -8.98 -12.06
C SER A 327 27.76 -8.57 -10.82
N ILE A 328 27.16 -9.54 -10.13
CA ILE A 328 26.61 -9.31 -8.80
C ILE A 328 27.80 -9.07 -7.87
N LYS A 329 27.85 -7.90 -7.23
CA LYS A 329 28.92 -7.55 -6.28
C LYS A 329 28.64 -8.09 -4.87
N ASP A 330 27.37 -8.29 -4.55
CA ASP A 330 26.93 -8.81 -3.27
C ASP A 330 27.08 -10.34 -3.23
N GLU A 331 28.13 -10.81 -2.56
CA GLU A 331 28.39 -12.24 -2.45
C GLU A 331 27.32 -12.98 -1.63
N GLN A 332 26.66 -12.32 -0.67
CA GLN A 332 25.60 -12.94 0.15
C GLN A 332 24.33 -13.15 -0.67
N ALA A 333 23.97 -12.19 -1.53
CA ALA A 333 22.87 -12.36 -2.47
C ALA A 333 23.11 -13.53 -3.43
N VAL A 334 24.34 -13.66 -3.97
CA VAL A 334 24.76 -14.81 -4.78
C VAL A 334 24.63 -16.12 -4.00
N ALA A 335 25.08 -16.12 -2.74
CA ALA A 335 25.02 -17.27 -1.86
C ALA A 335 23.57 -17.74 -1.63
N LYS A 336 22.66 -16.80 -1.35
CA LYS A 336 21.24 -17.09 -1.17
C LYS A 336 20.60 -17.69 -2.41
N LEU A 337 20.91 -17.16 -3.60
CA LEU A 337 20.39 -17.70 -4.87
C LEU A 337 20.87 -19.14 -5.10
N ILE A 338 22.13 -19.43 -4.79
CA ILE A 338 22.69 -20.79 -4.91
C ILE A 338 22.04 -21.74 -3.91
N TRP A 339 21.78 -21.27 -2.69
CA TRP A 339 21.03 -22.03 -1.69
C TRP A 339 19.63 -22.40 -2.19
N GLN A 340 18.86 -21.43 -2.67
CA GLN A 340 17.50 -21.69 -3.17
C GLN A 340 17.48 -22.66 -4.35
N ASP A 341 18.41 -22.54 -5.30
CA ASP A 341 18.55 -23.48 -6.41
C ASP A 341 18.94 -24.89 -5.94
N TYR A 342 19.84 -25.00 -4.96
CA TYR A 342 20.22 -26.26 -4.36
C TYR A 342 19.02 -26.95 -3.71
N ILE A 343 18.27 -26.22 -2.87
CA ILE A 343 17.07 -26.74 -2.21
C ILE A 343 16.00 -27.16 -3.21
N ALA A 344 15.72 -26.34 -4.21
CA ALA A 344 14.75 -26.68 -5.26
C ALA A 344 15.15 -27.96 -6.00
N LYS A 345 16.45 -28.12 -6.30
CA LYS A 345 16.98 -29.33 -6.93
C LYS A 345 16.83 -30.56 -6.03
N GLU A 346 17.18 -30.47 -4.75
CA GLU A 346 17.05 -31.59 -3.81
C GLU A 346 15.58 -32.00 -3.63
N ILE A 347 14.68 -31.03 -3.44
CA ILE A 347 13.23 -31.28 -3.35
C ILE A 347 12.71 -31.95 -4.62
N ASN A 348 13.10 -31.47 -5.80
CA ASN A 348 12.68 -32.07 -7.08
C ASN A 348 13.21 -33.49 -7.25
N SER A 349 14.46 -33.76 -6.84
CA SER A 349 15.03 -35.11 -6.89
C SER A 349 14.25 -36.07 -6.00
N ILE A 350 13.96 -35.68 -4.75
CA ILE A 350 13.21 -36.52 -3.82
C ILE A 350 11.77 -36.73 -4.32
N ASN A 351 11.12 -35.68 -4.83
CA ASN A 351 9.78 -35.77 -5.42
C ASN A 351 9.75 -36.75 -6.60
N ASP A 352 10.74 -36.71 -7.49
CA ASP A 352 10.84 -37.62 -8.64
C ASP A 352 10.99 -39.08 -8.16
N ASP A 353 11.86 -39.34 -7.18
CA ASP A 353 12.03 -40.68 -6.60
C ASP A 353 10.74 -41.21 -5.96
N LEU A 354 10.02 -40.37 -5.21
CA LEU A 354 8.73 -40.71 -4.60
C LEU A 354 7.64 -40.93 -5.65
N ASN A 355 7.58 -40.09 -6.67
CA ASN A 355 6.65 -40.21 -7.80
C ASN A 355 6.88 -41.51 -8.56
N ARG A 356 8.15 -41.84 -8.82
CA ARG A 356 8.55 -43.08 -9.48
C ARG A 356 8.11 -44.30 -8.68
N LYS A 357 8.35 -44.29 -7.37
CA LYS A 357 7.91 -45.34 -6.46
C LYS A 357 6.38 -45.46 -6.41
N TYR A 358 5.65 -44.34 -6.31
CA TYR A 358 4.20 -44.33 -6.34
C TYR A 358 3.63 -44.90 -7.64
N PHE A 359 4.23 -44.53 -8.77
CA PHE A 359 3.89 -45.05 -10.09
C PHE A 359 4.08 -46.57 -10.16
N GLU A 360 5.24 -47.06 -9.71
CA GLU A 360 5.58 -48.50 -9.69
C GLU A 360 4.65 -49.30 -8.75
N GLU A 361 4.33 -48.77 -7.56
CA GLU A 361 3.47 -49.44 -6.57
C GLU A 361 1.96 -49.38 -6.92
N ASN A 362 1.54 -48.46 -7.81
CA ASN A 362 0.13 -48.23 -8.13
C ASN A 362 -0.14 -48.28 -9.65
N PHE A 363 0.63 -49.05 -10.43
CA PHE A 363 0.53 -49.09 -11.89
C PHE A 363 -0.90 -49.28 -12.42
N GLU A 364 -1.74 -50.05 -11.73
CA GLU A 364 -3.16 -50.28 -12.06
C GLU A 364 -3.97 -48.99 -12.13
N LYS A 365 -3.66 -48.00 -11.28
CA LYS A 365 -4.33 -46.69 -11.30
C LYS A 365 -3.98 -45.91 -12.57
N PHE A 366 -2.91 -46.24 -13.28
CA PHE A 366 -2.42 -45.49 -14.43
C PHE A 366 -2.81 -46.09 -15.77
N ILE A 367 -3.60 -47.16 -15.76
CA ILE A 367 -4.18 -47.75 -16.96
C ILE A 367 -5.24 -46.80 -17.50
N ILE A 368 -5.07 -46.35 -18.75
CA ILE A 368 -5.98 -45.43 -19.44
C ILE A 368 -6.26 -45.87 -20.88
N PRO A 369 -7.42 -45.51 -21.45
CA PRO A 369 -7.68 -45.66 -22.87
C PRO A 369 -6.83 -44.67 -23.68
N THR A 370 -6.12 -45.19 -24.67
CA THR A 370 -5.21 -44.42 -25.54
C THR A 370 -5.44 -44.77 -27.01
N VAL A 371 -5.39 -43.77 -27.89
CA VAL A 371 -5.46 -43.97 -29.35
C VAL A 371 -4.12 -43.58 -29.96
N ILE A 372 -3.60 -44.43 -30.85
CA ILE A 372 -2.51 -44.02 -31.75
C ILE A 372 -3.17 -43.30 -32.92
N VAL A 373 -2.79 -42.05 -33.15
CA VAL A 373 -3.26 -41.26 -34.29
C VAL A 373 -2.12 -40.96 -35.26
N THR A 374 -2.44 -41.03 -36.55
CA THR A 374 -1.65 -40.37 -37.58
C THR A 374 -2.07 -38.92 -37.64
N LYS A 375 -1.10 -38.00 -37.63
CA LYS A 375 -1.28 -36.57 -37.84
C LYS A 375 -0.59 -36.18 -39.15
N ILE A 376 -1.31 -35.47 -40.01
CA ILE A 376 -0.83 -35.00 -41.31
C ILE A 376 -0.96 -33.48 -41.33
N GLU A 377 0.17 -32.79 -41.46
CA GLU A 377 0.20 -31.34 -41.48
C GLU A 377 0.07 -30.82 -42.92
N ILE A 378 -1.05 -30.12 -43.20
CA ILE A 378 -1.30 -29.48 -44.48
C ILE A 378 -0.59 -28.12 -44.47
N SER A 379 0.61 -28.14 -45.04
CA SER A 379 1.51 -26.99 -45.17
C SER A 379 1.19 -26.16 -46.42
N ASN A 380 1.95 -25.09 -46.66
CA ASN A 380 1.77 -24.23 -47.82
C ASN A 380 2.08 -25.00 -49.13
N PRO A 381 1.47 -24.61 -50.26
CA PRO A 381 1.87 -25.15 -51.56
C PRO A 381 3.36 -24.85 -51.84
N SER A 382 3.95 -25.61 -52.76
CA SER A 382 5.30 -25.36 -53.26
C SER A 382 5.46 -23.90 -53.73
N LEU A 383 6.66 -23.32 -53.57
CA LEU A 383 7.01 -21.96 -53.98
C LEU A 383 6.70 -21.64 -55.46
N PHE A 384 6.50 -22.67 -56.29
CA PHE A 384 6.23 -22.57 -57.72
C PHE A 384 4.78 -22.91 -58.11
N SER A 385 3.87 -23.00 -57.14
CA SER A 385 2.45 -23.32 -57.40
C SER A 385 1.67 -22.11 -57.93
N SER A 386 0.74 -22.33 -58.86
CA SER A 386 -0.21 -21.31 -59.33
C SER A 386 -1.47 -21.18 -58.47
N THR A 387 -1.70 -22.10 -57.53
CA THR A 387 -2.85 -22.06 -56.61
C THR A 387 -2.55 -21.21 -55.39
N THR A 388 -3.56 -20.46 -54.95
CA THR A 388 -3.49 -19.73 -53.68
C THR A 388 -3.38 -20.71 -52.51
N LYS A 389 -2.90 -20.21 -51.37
CA LYS A 389 -2.75 -21.03 -50.16
C LYS A 389 -4.09 -21.62 -49.70
N GLU A 390 -5.16 -20.82 -49.75
CA GLU A 390 -6.49 -21.24 -49.36
C GLU A 390 -7.03 -22.33 -50.30
N GLU A 391 -6.83 -22.19 -51.61
CA GLU A 391 -7.25 -23.19 -52.62
C GLU A 391 -6.50 -24.52 -52.45
N TYR A 392 -5.18 -24.48 -52.25
CA TYR A 392 -4.38 -25.69 -52.01
C TYR A 392 -4.80 -26.42 -50.73
N GLN A 393 -5.01 -25.67 -49.65
CA GLN A 393 -5.48 -26.26 -48.39
C GLN A 393 -6.87 -26.88 -48.52
N GLN A 394 -7.78 -26.27 -49.29
CA GLN A 394 -9.08 -26.85 -49.58
C GLN A 394 -9.00 -28.11 -50.45
N GLU A 395 -8.12 -28.15 -51.45
CA GLU A 395 -7.91 -29.32 -52.31
C GLU A 395 -7.39 -30.52 -51.50
N ILE A 396 -6.33 -30.33 -50.73
CA ILE A 396 -5.77 -31.40 -49.88
C ILE A 396 -6.78 -31.85 -48.83
N LYS A 397 -7.52 -30.91 -48.22
CA LYS A 397 -8.60 -31.22 -47.29
C LYS A 397 -9.66 -32.11 -47.93
N HIS A 398 -10.14 -31.76 -49.12
CA HIS A 398 -11.12 -32.56 -49.86
C HIS A 398 -10.59 -33.97 -50.21
N LEU A 399 -9.32 -34.07 -50.63
CA LEU A 399 -8.69 -35.37 -50.92
C LEU A 399 -8.60 -36.26 -49.69
N LEU A 400 -8.23 -35.71 -48.54
CA LEU A 400 -8.15 -36.44 -47.28
C LEU A 400 -9.54 -36.81 -46.75
N GLU A 401 -10.54 -35.92 -46.86
CA GLU A 401 -11.95 -36.21 -46.50
C GLU A 401 -12.53 -37.36 -47.31
N THR A 402 -12.38 -37.32 -48.63
CA THR A 402 -12.99 -38.31 -49.55
C THR A 402 -12.37 -39.70 -49.38
N ASN A 403 -11.16 -39.78 -48.82
CA ASN A 403 -10.40 -41.02 -48.65
C ASN A 403 -10.12 -41.34 -47.18
N ALA A 404 -10.85 -40.72 -46.25
CA ALA A 404 -10.55 -40.78 -44.82
C ALA A 404 -10.56 -42.22 -44.26
N ASP A 405 -11.35 -43.13 -44.83
CA ASP A 405 -11.44 -44.52 -44.40
C ASP A 405 -10.38 -45.43 -45.05
N ASP A 406 -9.66 -44.97 -46.09
CA ASP A 406 -8.68 -45.75 -46.86
C ASP A 406 -7.24 -45.31 -46.57
N GLU A 407 -6.58 -46.04 -45.67
CA GLU A 407 -5.23 -45.70 -45.20
C GLU A 407 -4.16 -45.79 -46.30
N PHE A 408 -4.33 -46.68 -47.28
CA PHE A 408 -3.41 -46.78 -48.41
C PHE A 408 -3.50 -45.53 -49.29
N LYS A 409 -4.71 -45.03 -49.53
CA LYS A 409 -4.91 -43.78 -50.29
C LYS A 409 -4.44 -42.56 -49.54
N ILE A 410 -4.66 -42.47 -48.22
CA ILE A 410 -4.12 -41.37 -47.40
C ILE A 410 -2.59 -41.36 -47.47
N SER A 411 -1.95 -42.52 -47.30
CA SER A 411 -0.48 -42.66 -47.40
C SER A 411 0.05 -42.21 -48.76
N ARG A 412 -0.72 -42.48 -49.83
CA ARG A 412 -0.40 -42.02 -51.18
C ARG A 412 -0.56 -40.50 -51.32
N ILE A 413 -1.65 -39.92 -50.81
CA ILE A 413 -1.89 -38.46 -50.81
C ILE A 413 -0.77 -37.73 -50.07
N VAL A 414 -0.36 -38.22 -48.89
CA VAL A 414 0.76 -37.67 -48.11
C VAL A 414 2.05 -37.67 -48.93
N ARG A 415 2.37 -38.78 -49.60
CA ARG A 415 3.58 -38.91 -50.42
C ARG A 415 3.55 -38.04 -51.66
N ASP A 416 2.45 -38.07 -52.41
CA ASP A 416 2.29 -37.37 -53.68
C ASP A 416 2.33 -35.83 -53.48
N ASN A 417 1.93 -35.36 -52.28
CA ASN A 417 1.90 -33.93 -51.92
C ASN A 417 2.98 -33.52 -50.90
N ASN A 418 3.93 -34.41 -50.60
CA ASN A 418 5.05 -34.17 -49.68
C ASN A 418 4.62 -33.59 -48.32
N LEU A 419 3.53 -34.12 -47.75
CA LEU A 419 2.99 -33.67 -46.47
C LEU A 419 3.78 -34.28 -45.31
N SER A 420 3.85 -33.56 -44.18
CA SER A 420 4.48 -34.06 -42.96
C SER A 420 3.52 -34.98 -42.22
N GLU A 421 3.95 -36.22 -41.93
CA GLU A 421 3.20 -37.21 -41.16
C GLU A 421 3.91 -37.53 -39.84
N SER A 422 3.17 -37.61 -38.74
CA SER A 422 3.66 -38.14 -37.46
C SER A 422 2.64 -39.08 -36.83
N LYS A 423 3.11 -39.99 -35.96
CA LYS A 423 2.25 -40.88 -35.17
C LYS A 423 2.41 -40.57 -33.70
N GLU A 424 1.31 -40.30 -33.02
CA GLU A 424 1.32 -39.89 -31.62
C GLU A 424 0.31 -40.70 -30.81
N ASN A 425 0.67 -40.94 -29.54
CA ASN A 425 -0.25 -41.54 -28.56
C ASN A 425 -1.10 -40.43 -27.95
N ILE A 426 -2.42 -40.55 -28.07
CA ILE A 426 -3.40 -39.60 -27.53
C ILE A 426 -4.09 -40.26 -26.35
N TYR A 427 -3.88 -39.69 -25.17
CA TYR A 427 -4.57 -40.05 -23.93
C TYR A 427 -6.00 -39.51 -24.01
N LEU A 428 -7.00 -40.40 -23.93
CA LEU A 428 -8.40 -40.00 -24.08
C LEU A 428 -9.01 -39.44 -22.79
N ASN A 429 -8.37 -39.68 -21.66
CA ASN A 429 -8.77 -39.16 -20.36
C ASN A 429 -7.58 -39.11 -19.41
N LYS A 430 -7.84 -38.55 -18.22
CA LYS A 430 -7.00 -38.54 -17.01
C LYS A 430 -5.68 -37.76 -17.08
N PHE A 431 -4.99 -37.80 -18.21
CA PHE A 431 -3.71 -37.14 -18.43
C PHE A 431 -3.79 -36.16 -19.59
N ASP A 432 -3.12 -35.03 -19.44
CA ASP A 432 -2.93 -34.02 -20.46
C ASP A 432 -2.06 -34.57 -21.59
N ASN A 433 -2.37 -34.18 -22.82
CA ASN A 433 -1.55 -34.54 -23.97
C ASN A 433 -0.44 -33.50 -24.22
N ALA A 434 0.48 -33.82 -25.13
CA ALA A 434 1.64 -32.97 -25.41
C ALA A 434 1.29 -31.61 -26.04
N SER A 435 0.05 -31.42 -26.52
CA SER A 435 -0.40 -30.15 -27.11
C SER A 435 -1.92 -30.00 -27.03
N ILE A 436 -2.40 -28.75 -27.06
CA ILE A 436 -3.84 -28.43 -27.15
C ILE A 436 -4.51 -29.12 -28.34
N VAL A 437 -3.77 -29.31 -29.44
CA VAL A 437 -4.28 -30.01 -30.63
C VAL A 437 -4.55 -31.48 -30.33
N ASP A 438 -3.72 -32.11 -29.50
CA ASP A 438 -3.86 -33.50 -29.09
C ASP A 438 -5.06 -33.67 -28.16
N ASP A 439 -5.30 -32.70 -27.27
CA ASP A 439 -6.50 -32.67 -26.43
C ASP A 439 -7.77 -32.50 -27.26
N MET A 440 -7.73 -31.66 -28.31
CA MET A 440 -8.84 -31.53 -29.27
C MET A 440 -9.10 -32.84 -30.01
N ILE A 441 -8.05 -33.59 -30.38
CA ILE A 441 -8.19 -34.94 -30.97
C ILE A 441 -8.85 -35.88 -29.95
N ALA A 442 -8.40 -35.89 -28.70
CA ALA A 442 -8.97 -36.72 -27.64
C ALA A 442 -10.49 -36.45 -27.45
N ILE A 443 -10.89 -35.18 -27.38
CA ILE A 443 -12.30 -34.76 -27.25
C ILE A 443 -13.13 -35.29 -28.42
N ARG A 444 -12.61 -35.22 -29.66
CA ARG A 444 -13.30 -35.69 -30.86
C ARG A 444 -13.36 -37.21 -30.93
N MET A 445 -12.30 -37.92 -30.56
CA MET A 445 -12.30 -39.38 -30.44
C MET A 445 -13.36 -39.87 -29.44
N ASN A 446 -13.51 -39.17 -28.31
CA ASN A 446 -14.57 -39.46 -27.33
C ASN A 446 -16.00 -39.21 -27.85
N ARG A 447 -16.15 -38.45 -28.95
CA ARG A 447 -17.43 -38.25 -29.66
C ARG A 447 -17.64 -39.24 -30.81
N GLY A 448 -16.69 -40.16 -31.04
CA GLY A 448 -16.73 -41.12 -32.15
C GLY A 448 -16.18 -40.58 -33.48
N GLU A 449 -15.49 -39.43 -33.47
CA GLU A 449 -14.85 -38.88 -34.67
C GLU A 449 -13.44 -39.48 -34.86
N GLU A 450 -13.34 -40.61 -35.56
CA GLU A 450 -12.08 -41.34 -35.81
C GLU A 450 -11.09 -40.61 -36.72
N TRP A 451 -11.52 -39.56 -37.41
CA TRP A 451 -10.66 -38.67 -38.19
C TRP A 451 -11.27 -37.27 -38.26
N GLY A 452 -10.46 -36.28 -38.59
CA GLY A 452 -10.95 -34.91 -38.69
C GLY A 452 -9.87 -33.88 -38.98
N PHE A 453 -10.29 -32.61 -39.03
CA PHE A 453 -9.41 -31.47 -39.28
C PHE A 453 -9.43 -30.51 -38.11
N ILE A 454 -8.24 -30.07 -37.71
CA ILE A 454 -8.02 -29.08 -36.66
C ILE A 454 -7.25 -27.90 -37.25
N PRO A 455 -7.81 -26.68 -37.25
CA PRO A 455 -7.08 -25.49 -37.68
C PRO A 455 -6.04 -25.09 -36.62
N THR A 456 -4.78 -24.94 -37.04
CA THR A 456 -3.66 -24.56 -36.19
C THR A 456 -3.05 -23.24 -36.71
N GLY A 457 -3.76 -22.13 -36.47
CA GLY A 457 -3.37 -20.81 -36.96
C GLY A 457 -3.31 -20.74 -38.49
N LYS A 458 -2.09 -20.77 -39.05
CA LYS A 458 -1.84 -20.69 -40.51
C LYS A 458 -1.91 -22.02 -41.26
N LYS A 459 -2.08 -23.16 -40.56
CA LYS A 459 -2.08 -24.51 -41.15
C LYS A 459 -3.34 -25.28 -40.76
N ILE A 460 -3.59 -26.38 -41.47
CA ILE A 460 -4.67 -27.32 -41.14
C ILE A 460 -4.01 -28.67 -40.81
N LEU A 461 -4.32 -29.23 -39.65
CA LEU A 461 -3.91 -30.58 -39.28
C LEU A 461 -5.05 -31.55 -39.59
N PHE A 462 -4.77 -32.59 -40.37
CA PHE A 462 -5.64 -33.75 -40.47
C PHE A 462 -5.17 -34.81 -39.48
N TYR A 463 -6.09 -35.46 -38.76
CA TYR A 463 -5.77 -36.60 -37.92
C TYR A 463 -6.64 -37.80 -38.28
N LYS A 464 -6.12 -39.02 -38.04
CA LYS A 464 -6.83 -40.28 -38.18
C LYS A 464 -6.40 -41.28 -37.11
N ALA A 465 -7.37 -41.96 -36.50
CA ALA A 465 -7.15 -43.09 -35.60
C ALA A 465 -6.55 -44.28 -36.37
N LEU A 466 -5.44 -44.80 -35.86
CA LEU A 466 -4.81 -46.04 -36.33
C LEU A 466 -5.25 -47.23 -35.48
N SER A 467 -5.20 -47.08 -34.16
CA SER A 467 -5.42 -48.18 -33.22
C SER A 467 -5.85 -47.65 -31.87
N PHE A 468 -6.82 -48.33 -31.27
CA PHE A 468 -7.33 -48.05 -29.93
C PHE A 468 -6.83 -49.09 -28.93
N PHE A 469 -6.29 -48.63 -27.81
CA PHE A 469 -5.82 -49.44 -26.70
C PHE A 469 -6.67 -49.11 -25.46
N PRO A 470 -7.62 -49.97 -25.07
CA PRO A 470 -8.47 -49.72 -23.91
C PRO A 470 -7.67 -49.69 -22.60
N GLU A 471 -6.59 -50.47 -22.54
CA GLU A 471 -5.70 -50.58 -21.40
C GLU A 471 -4.27 -50.25 -21.85
N PHE A 472 -3.85 -49.00 -21.63
CA PHE A 472 -2.51 -48.53 -21.91
C PHE A 472 -1.89 -47.92 -20.65
N ILE A 473 -0.63 -48.24 -20.38
CA ILE A 473 0.14 -47.66 -19.28
C ILE A 473 1.14 -46.66 -19.85
N PRO A 474 0.97 -45.35 -19.63
CA PRO A 474 1.94 -44.34 -20.04
C PRO A 474 3.31 -44.58 -19.40
N SER A 475 4.37 -44.18 -20.09
CA SER A 475 5.69 -44.20 -19.47
C SER A 475 5.77 -43.11 -18.40
N TYR A 476 6.41 -43.43 -17.28
CA TYR A 476 6.63 -42.49 -16.17
C TYR A 476 7.11 -41.12 -16.66
N LYS A 477 8.12 -41.09 -17.54
CA LYS A 477 8.70 -39.86 -18.11
C LYS A 477 7.69 -38.98 -18.86
N LYS A 478 6.62 -39.54 -19.44
CA LYS A 478 5.60 -38.76 -20.16
C LYS A 478 4.55 -38.14 -19.23
N ILE A 479 4.37 -38.68 -18.03
CA ILE A 479 3.32 -38.25 -17.10
C ILE A 479 3.87 -37.74 -15.77
N SER A 480 5.19 -37.78 -15.54
CA SER A 480 5.83 -37.41 -14.27
C SER A 480 5.45 -36.02 -13.79
N ASP A 481 5.33 -35.07 -14.73
CA ASP A 481 4.97 -33.68 -14.43
C ASP A 481 3.49 -33.50 -14.07
N GLN A 482 2.67 -34.51 -14.38
CA GLN A 482 1.23 -34.56 -14.09
C GLN A 482 0.92 -35.40 -12.84
N LEU A 483 1.93 -36.04 -12.23
CA LEU A 483 1.77 -36.77 -10.99
C LEU A 483 1.71 -35.80 -9.79
N PRO A 484 1.03 -36.17 -8.69
CA PRO A 484 1.01 -35.37 -7.48
C PRO A 484 2.43 -35.04 -7.01
N ARG A 485 2.74 -33.75 -6.77
CA ARG A 485 4.02 -33.39 -6.16
C ARG A 485 4.07 -33.90 -4.72
N PHE A 486 4.93 -34.90 -4.46
CA PHE A 486 5.11 -35.49 -3.14
C PHE A 486 6.04 -34.65 -2.26
N ILE A 487 5.58 -33.51 -1.76
CA ILE A 487 6.41 -32.72 -0.85
C ILE A 487 6.73 -33.56 0.40
N THR A 488 8.00 -33.93 0.57
CA THR A 488 8.47 -34.85 1.62
C THR A 488 8.29 -34.25 3.00
N TYR A 489 7.16 -34.55 3.66
CA TYR A 489 6.98 -34.29 5.09
C TYR A 489 6.18 -35.40 5.72
N SER A 490 6.87 -36.51 6.00
CA SER A 490 6.42 -37.76 6.64
C SER A 490 5.09 -38.33 6.16
N LYS A 491 4.99 -39.65 6.12
CA LYS A 491 3.73 -40.37 5.89
C LYS A 491 2.81 -40.08 7.09
N THR A 492 2.13 -38.92 7.12
CA THR A 492 1.03 -38.69 8.07
C THR A 492 -0.01 -39.73 7.72
N ASP A 493 -0.39 -40.53 8.69
CA ASP A 493 -1.38 -41.57 8.44
C ASP A 493 -2.71 -40.89 8.08
N SER A 494 -3.47 -41.47 7.17
CA SER A 494 -4.78 -40.90 6.78
C SER A 494 -5.73 -40.75 7.98
N THR A 495 -5.43 -41.49 9.06
CA THR A 495 -6.03 -41.41 10.39
C THR A 495 -5.92 -40.01 11.00
N ASP A 496 -4.76 -39.33 10.88
CA ASP A 496 -4.52 -38.01 11.48
C ASP A 496 -5.38 -36.91 10.82
N TYR A 497 -5.60 -36.99 9.51
CA TYR A 497 -6.48 -36.05 8.79
C TYR A 497 -7.94 -36.24 9.17
N ARG A 498 -8.37 -37.48 9.38
CA ARG A 498 -9.73 -37.77 9.82
C ARG A 498 -9.95 -37.33 11.26
N GLU A 499 -9.00 -37.58 12.16
CA GLU A 499 -9.06 -37.05 13.53
C GLU A 499 -9.04 -35.51 13.56
N TYR A 500 -8.22 -34.87 12.72
CA TYR A 500 -8.20 -33.42 12.59
C TYR A 500 -9.54 -32.89 12.08
N TYR A 501 -10.12 -33.50 11.04
CA TYR A 501 -11.46 -33.15 10.55
C TYR A 501 -12.53 -33.35 11.62
N ASP A 502 -12.51 -34.47 12.36
CA ASP A 502 -13.52 -34.75 13.38
C ASP A 502 -13.42 -33.78 14.56
N SER A 503 -12.20 -33.36 14.94
CA SER A 503 -11.96 -32.36 16.00
C SER A 503 -12.22 -30.92 15.55
N HIS A 504 -12.01 -30.60 14.28
CA HIS A 504 -12.18 -29.25 13.69
C HIS A 504 -13.38 -29.16 12.74
N LYS A 505 -14.35 -30.06 12.89
CA LYS A 505 -15.50 -30.18 11.98
C LYS A 505 -16.23 -28.85 11.77
N ARG A 506 -16.29 -28.02 12.81
CA ARG A 506 -16.94 -26.70 12.75
C ARG A 506 -16.25 -25.71 11.80
N ASP A 507 -14.96 -25.89 11.54
CA ASP A 507 -14.15 -25.00 10.70
C ASP A 507 -14.33 -25.33 9.21
N PHE A 508 -14.80 -26.54 8.89
CA PHE A 508 -15.04 -27.03 7.52
C PHE A 508 -16.51 -26.92 7.13
N ARG A 509 -17.00 -25.70 6.98
CA ARG A 509 -18.38 -25.44 6.54
C ARG A 509 -18.39 -24.50 5.36
N THR A 510 -19.33 -24.69 4.44
CA THR A 510 -19.64 -23.65 3.48
C THR A 510 -20.25 -22.45 4.21
N PRO A 511 -19.96 -21.22 3.80
CA PRO A 511 -20.61 -20.05 4.36
C PRO A 511 -22.10 -19.99 3.97
N ASP A 512 -22.91 -19.29 4.75
CA ASP A 512 -24.24 -18.88 4.28
C ASP A 512 -24.04 -17.98 3.05
N SER A 513 -24.71 -18.28 1.94
CA SER A 513 -24.67 -17.46 0.73
C SER A 513 -26.05 -16.85 0.45
N LEU A 514 -26.09 -15.56 0.15
CA LEU A 514 -27.31 -14.81 -0.09
C LEU A 514 -27.43 -14.45 -1.57
N GLN A 515 -28.66 -14.39 -2.04
CA GLN A 515 -29.02 -13.71 -3.27
C GLN A 515 -29.93 -12.54 -2.91
N ILE A 516 -29.54 -11.33 -3.30
CA ILE A 516 -30.24 -10.09 -2.94
C ILE A 516 -30.66 -9.39 -4.22
N GLY A 517 -31.86 -8.82 -4.23
CA GLY A 517 -32.28 -7.89 -5.27
C GLY A 517 -32.89 -6.64 -4.65
N GLY A 518 -32.82 -5.51 -5.33
CA GLY A 518 -33.34 -4.26 -4.79
C GLY A 518 -33.05 -3.07 -5.69
N VAL A 519 -33.03 -1.90 -5.08
CA VAL A 519 -32.52 -0.66 -5.68
C VAL A 519 -31.39 -0.08 -4.86
N VAL A 520 -30.47 0.61 -5.53
CA VAL A 520 -29.43 1.43 -4.91
C VAL A 520 -29.44 2.81 -5.53
N TYR A 521 -29.53 3.83 -4.70
CA TYR A 521 -29.39 5.23 -5.08
C TYR A 521 -28.05 5.76 -4.58
N SER A 522 -27.10 5.91 -5.50
CA SER A 522 -25.77 6.45 -5.23
C SER A 522 -25.82 7.96 -5.07
N ILE A 523 -25.19 8.47 -4.00
CA ILE A 523 -25.01 9.91 -3.80
C ILE A 523 -24.15 10.50 -4.93
N GLN A 524 -23.20 9.72 -5.46
CA GLN A 524 -22.33 10.19 -6.53
C GLN A 524 -23.09 10.33 -7.85
N ASP A 525 -24.01 9.43 -8.15
CA ASP A 525 -24.81 9.49 -9.38
C ASP A 525 -25.79 10.66 -9.33
N GLU A 526 -26.45 10.88 -8.18
CA GLU A 526 -27.28 12.07 -7.96
C GLU A 526 -26.47 13.37 -8.05
N TYR A 527 -25.23 13.37 -7.53
CA TYR A 527 -24.31 14.50 -7.69
C TYR A 527 -23.96 14.76 -9.16
N ASN A 528 -23.69 13.70 -9.94
CA ASN A 528 -23.36 13.78 -11.36
C ASN A 528 -24.56 14.28 -12.20
N ASN A 529 -25.78 14.00 -11.75
CA ASN A 529 -27.03 14.41 -12.40
C ASN A 529 -27.40 15.88 -12.19
N PHE A 530 -26.71 16.63 -11.32
CA PHE A 530 -27.00 18.05 -11.13
C PHE A 530 -26.60 18.89 -12.35
N ALA A 531 -27.60 19.25 -13.17
CA ALA A 531 -27.44 20.18 -14.28
C ALA A 531 -27.18 21.65 -13.84
N PHE A 532 -27.40 21.99 -12.56
CA PHE A 532 -27.28 23.34 -12.02
C PHE A 532 -26.27 23.44 -10.88
N THR A 533 -25.48 24.52 -10.87
CA THR A 533 -24.46 24.78 -9.84
C THR A 533 -24.99 25.74 -8.75
N ILE A 534 -24.57 25.57 -7.50
CA ILE A 534 -24.90 26.53 -6.43
C ILE A 534 -24.10 27.82 -6.65
N PRO A 535 -24.76 28.99 -6.78
CA PRO A 535 -24.08 30.23 -7.10
C PRO A 535 -23.10 30.67 -5.99
N ASP A 536 -21.98 31.29 -6.40
CA ASP A 536 -20.87 31.70 -5.52
C ASP A 536 -21.33 32.55 -4.31
N ASN A 537 -22.41 33.33 -4.46
CA ASN A 537 -22.95 34.17 -3.38
C ASN A 537 -23.55 33.36 -2.21
N GLU A 538 -24.13 32.19 -2.46
CA GLU A 538 -24.65 31.31 -1.41
C GLU A 538 -23.54 30.55 -0.71
N ILE A 539 -22.57 30.02 -1.48
CA ILE A 539 -21.37 29.36 -0.92
C ILE A 539 -20.54 30.36 -0.09
N LYS A 540 -20.46 31.62 -0.53
CA LYS A 540 -19.76 32.67 0.21
C LYS A 540 -20.38 32.96 1.58
N LYS A 541 -21.71 32.94 1.71
CA LYS A 541 -22.39 33.07 3.02
C LYS A 541 -21.99 31.94 3.97
N THR A 542 -21.83 30.73 3.45
CA THR A 542 -21.38 29.56 4.24
C THR A 542 -19.91 29.72 4.65
N TYR A 543 -19.04 30.14 3.72
CA TYR A 543 -17.63 30.47 4.00
C TYR A 543 -17.48 31.53 5.10
N ASP A 544 -18.20 32.66 4.97
CA ASP A 544 -18.10 33.77 5.91
C ASP A 544 -18.51 33.36 7.34
N LYS A 545 -19.47 32.43 7.48
CA LYS A 545 -19.89 31.87 8.77
C LYS A 545 -18.87 30.90 9.38
N ARG A 546 -18.16 30.14 8.55
CA ARG A 546 -17.21 29.09 8.94
C ARG A 546 -15.74 29.51 8.81
N MET A 547 -15.48 30.81 8.62
CA MET A 547 -14.14 31.33 8.27
C MET A 547 -13.01 30.88 9.22
N ASN A 548 -13.32 30.71 10.51
CA ASN A 548 -12.35 30.27 11.51
C ASN A 548 -11.94 28.78 11.36
N GLU A 549 -12.75 27.95 10.70
CA GLU A 549 -12.46 26.53 10.45
C GLU A 549 -11.41 26.33 9.36
N PHE A 550 -11.15 27.35 8.54
CA PHE A 550 -10.25 27.27 7.38
C PHE A 550 -8.86 27.86 7.65
N TYR A 551 -8.48 28.04 8.93
CA TYR A 551 -7.13 28.43 9.30
C TYR A 551 -6.17 27.25 9.16
N ARG A 552 -5.04 27.48 8.48
CA ARG A 552 -3.98 26.48 8.32
C ARG A 552 -2.62 27.01 8.77
N GLU A 553 -1.80 26.09 9.27
CA GLU A 553 -0.40 26.34 9.61
C GLU A 553 0.46 26.44 8.34
N LYS A 554 1.77 26.67 8.51
CA LYS A 554 2.70 26.67 7.39
C LYS A 554 2.72 25.26 6.79
N SER A 555 2.28 25.17 5.54
CA SER A 555 2.03 23.89 4.89
C SER A 555 2.73 23.82 3.54
N VAL A 556 2.79 22.62 2.99
CA VAL A 556 3.28 22.35 1.66
C VAL A 556 2.28 21.48 0.94
N LYS A 557 2.05 21.79 -0.34
CA LYS A 557 1.42 20.88 -1.27
C LYS A 557 2.54 20.22 -2.04
N PHE A 558 2.63 18.90 -2.01
CA PHE A 558 3.69 18.13 -2.65
C PHE A 558 3.13 16.82 -3.21
N ASP A 559 3.88 16.25 -4.14
CA ASP A 559 3.69 14.91 -4.67
C ASP A 559 4.97 14.09 -4.53
N PHE A 560 4.91 12.79 -4.85
CA PHE A 560 6.09 11.93 -4.85
C PHE A 560 5.92 10.65 -5.66
N ILE A 561 7.05 10.06 -6.04
CA ILE A 561 7.17 8.70 -6.57
C ILE A 561 8.03 7.89 -5.59
N PHE A 562 7.53 6.74 -5.11
CA PHE A 562 8.24 5.87 -4.17
C PHE A 562 8.72 4.60 -4.88
N ILE A 563 10.01 4.29 -4.77
CA ILE A 563 10.70 3.27 -5.56
C ILE A 563 11.60 2.45 -4.62
N LYS A 564 11.61 1.12 -4.76
CA LYS A 564 12.48 0.26 -3.93
C LYS A 564 13.92 0.24 -4.41
N ASP A 565 14.11 0.19 -5.73
CA ASP A 565 15.43 0.12 -6.35
C ASP A 565 16.10 1.50 -6.45
N PRO A 566 17.35 1.66 -5.96
CA PRO A 566 18.06 2.94 -6.00
C PRO A 566 18.41 3.42 -7.41
N ASP A 567 18.81 2.50 -8.31
CA ASP A 567 19.24 2.87 -9.67
C ASP A 567 18.04 3.33 -10.49
N LEU A 568 16.90 2.67 -10.31
CA LEU A 568 15.63 3.07 -10.90
C LEU A 568 15.14 4.41 -10.36
N ALA A 569 15.34 4.68 -9.06
CA ALA A 569 14.98 5.96 -8.47
C ALA A 569 15.76 7.13 -9.08
N GLU A 570 17.03 6.92 -9.41
CA GLU A 570 17.85 7.93 -10.10
C GLU A 570 17.35 8.15 -11.54
N VAL A 571 17.06 7.08 -12.28
CA VAL A 571 16.47 7.18 -13.64
C VAL A 571 15.14 7.95 -13.62
N VAL A 572 14.27 7.67 -12.64
CA VAL A 572 13.00 8.41 -12.51
C VAL A 572 13.25 9.89 -12.23
N TYR A 573 14.20 10.23 -11.34
CA TYR A 573 14.57 11.61 -11.07
C TYR A 573 15.07 12.34 -12.33
N GLU A 574 15.96 11.71 -13.11
CA GLU A 574 16.46 12.28 -14.37
C GLU A 574 15.30 12.55 -15.34
N GLN A 575 14.40 11.58 -15.51
CA GLN A 575 13.29 11.69 -16.47
C GLN A 575 12.23 12.72 -16.09
N VAL A 576 11.86 12.83 -14.80
CA VAL A 576 10.96 13.92 -14.37
C VAL A 576 11.60 15.30 -14.55
N THR A 577 12.93 15.41 -14.40
CA THR A 577 13.63 16.68 -14.65
C THR A 577 13.74 17.02 -16.12
N ASP A 578 13.74 16.02 -17.01
CA ASP A 578 13.68 16.18 -18.47
C ASP A 578 12.26 16.47 -18.98
N GLY A 579 11.27 16.50 -18.09
CA GLY A 579 9.88 16.88 -18.41
C GLY A 579 9.00 15.72 -18.85
N ILE A 580 9.41 14.47 -18.60
CA ILE A 580 8.52 13.31 -18.75
C ILE A 580 7.42 13.38 -17.68
N ASP A 581 6.21 12.98 -18.08
CA ASP A 581 5.04 12.98 -17.22
C ASP A 581 5.27 12.11 -15.97
N ALA A 582 5.11 12.72 -14.80
CA ALA A 582 5.32 12.06 -13.52
C ALA A 582 4.24 11.03 -13.18
N GLU A 583 3.01 11.21 -13.64
CA GLU A 583 1.93 10.22 -13.44
C GLU A 583 2.26 8.96 -14.22
N LEU A 584 2.80 9.09 -15.44
CA LEU A 584 3.25 7.98 -16.25
C LEU A 584 4.46 7.26 -15.61
N LEU A 585 5.39 8.00 -15.00
CA LEU A 585 6.53 7.40 -14.30
C LEU A 585 6.13 6.71 -12.99
N ASP A 586 5.17 7.27 -12.25
CA ASP A 586 4.59 6.65 -11.05
C ASP A 586 3.80 5.39 -11.42
N LEU A 587 3.09 5.38 -12.54
CA LEU A 587 2.42 4.20 -13.07
C LEU A 587 3.40 3.05 -13.36
N ILE A 588 4.52 3.35 -14.03
CA ILE A 588 5.46 2.32 -14.48
C ILE A 588 6.39 1.85 -13.34
N PHE A 589 6.85 2.76 -12.49
CA PHE A 589 7.91 2.48 -11.51
C PHE A 589 7.49 2.68 -10.05
N GLY A 590 6.36 3.35 -9.80
CA GLY A 590 5.90 3.69 -8.46
C GLY A 590 5.35 2.50 -7.68
N CYS A 591 5.71 2.43 -6.41
CA CYS A 591 5.17 1.48 -5.44
C CYS A 591 4.17 2.17 -4.51
N ASN A 592 3.10 1.45 -4.13
CA ASN A 592 2.13 1.96 -3.17
C ASN A 592 2.79 2.26 -1.81
N TYR A 593 2.49 3.45 -1.27
CA TYR A 593 3.01 3.89 0.02
C TYR A 593 1.97 4.68 0.81
N THR A 594 2.04 4.64 2.13
CA THR A 594 1.01 5.18 3.04
C THR A 594 1.03 6.71 3.19
N LEU A 595 1.98 7.40 2.56
CA LEU A 595 2.07 8.86 2.59
C LEU A 595 1.06 9.48 1.63
N SER A 596 0.33 10.49 2.08
CA SER A 596 -0.67 11.17 1.24
C SER A 596 -0.03 12.00 0.11
N LYS A 597 -0.38 11.67 -1.15
CA LYS A 597 0.00 12.42 -2.36
C LYS A 597 -0.91 13.63 -2.61
N ASN A 598 -0.39 14.67 -3.26
CA ASN A 598 -1.11 15.85 -3.77
C ASN A 598 -1.99 16.59 -2.72
N LYS A 599 -1.73 16.41 -1.41
CA LYS A 599 -2.47 17.06 -0.32
C LYS A 599 -1.68 18.19 0.31
N ILE A 600 -2.42 19.15 0.87
CA ILE A 600 -1.82 20.22 1.68
C ILE A 600 -1.55 19.65 3.06
N VAL A 601 -0.27 19.51 3.42
CA VAL A 601 0.16 18.95 4.69
C VAL A 601 1.00 19.97 5.46
N PRO A 602 0.74 20.19 6.77
CA PRO A 602 1.62 20.99 7.62
C PRO A 602 3.04 20.42 7.65
N TYR A 603 4.06 21.28 7.60
CA TYR A 603 5.46 20.83 7.65
C TYR A 603 5.79 20.01 8.90
N ASP A 604 5.13 20.31 10.03
CA ASP A 604 5.35 19.65 11.32
C ASP A 604 4.67 18.28 11.42
N ALA A 605 3.72 17.98 10.53
CA ALA A 605 3.06 16.68 10.45
C ALA A 605 3.85 15.67 9.58
N LEU A 606 4.87 16.14 8.86
CA LEU A 606 5.67 15.30 7.96
C LEU A 606 6.87 14.66 8.68
N PRO A 607 7.30 13.46 8.26
CA PRO A 607 8.56 12.87 8.69
C PRO A 607 9.74 13.84 8.52
N LYS A 608 10.68 13.84 9.46
CA LYS A 608 11.78 14.82 9.49
C LYS A 608 12.59 14.86 8.18
N GLN A 609 12.88 13.70 7.60
CA GLN A 609 13.61 13.58 6.33
C GLN A 609 12.88 14.33 5.21
N ILE A 610 11.59 14.04 5.00
CA ILE A 610 10.75 14.64 3.97
C ILE A 610 10.56 16.15 4.21
N SER A 611 10.21 16.54 5.44
CA SER A 611 10.01 17.94 5.84
C SER A 611 11.27 18.78 5.62
N SER A 612 12.45 18.24 5.96
CA SER A 612 13.74 18.92 5.75
C SER A 612 14.11 19.10 4.28
N THR A 613 13.72 18.16 3.42
CA THR A 613 13.96 18.25 1.97
C THR A 613 12.99 19.27 1.34
N LEU A 614 11.69 19.12 1.55
CA LEU A 614 10.65 20.03 1.02
C LEU A 614 10.79 21.48 1.52
N SER A 615 11.37 21.71 2.70
CA SER A 615 11.56 23.08 3.20
C SER A 615 12.69 23.82 2.48
N ARG A 616 13.68 23.11 1.93
CA ARG A 616 14.83 23.66 1.21
C ARG A 616 14.61 23.79 -0.31
N MET A 617 13.67 23.03 -0.85
CA MET A 617 13.34 23.04 -2.28
C MET A 617 12.59 24.31 -2.72
N SER A 618 12.79 24.72 -3.96
CA SER A 618 11.95 25.69 -4.66
C SER A 618 10.56 25.10 -4.97
N SER A 619 9.54 25.94 -5.15
CA SER A 619 8.25 25.45 -5.64
C SER A 619 8.39 24.99 -7.10
N ASP A 620 7.63 23.99 -7.46
CA ASP A 620 7.64 23.22 -8.71
C ASP A 620 8.95 22.45 -9.01
N ALA A 621 9.79 22.23 -7.99
CA ALA A 621 11.03 21.47 -8.14
C ALA A 621 10.86 20.00 -7.72
N TRP A 622 11.60 19.11 -8.41
CA TRP A 622 11.79 17.72 -8.02
C TRP A 622 13.05 17.54 -7.15
N SER A 623 13.02 16.60 -6.21
CA SER A 623 14.18 16.24 -5.39
C SER A 623 14.94 15.07 -6.00
N GLN A 624 16.25 15.03 -5.78
CA GLN A 624 17.00 13.77 -5.90
C GLN A 624 16.38 12.67 -5.02
N PRO A 625 16.64 11.38 -5.31
CA PRO A 625 16.15 10.28 -4.49
C PRO A 625 16.56 10.41 -3.02
N VAL A 626 15.57 10.42 -2.12
CA VAL A 626 15.80 10.46 -0.67
C VAL A 626 15.54 9.08 -0.10
N LYS A 627 16.53 8.49 0.59
CA LYS A 627 16.31 7.22 1.30
C LYS A 627 15.24 7.39 2.37
N TYR A 628 14.19 6.59 2.28
CA TYR A 628 13.06 6.66 3.20
C TYR A 628 12.45 5.26 3.37
N ASP A 629 12.31 4.83 4.63
CA ASP A 629 11.83 3.50 5.00
C ASP A 629 12.68 2.37 4.37
N ASN A 630 12.09 1.48 3.57
CA ASN A 630 12.76 0.40 2.85
C ASN A 630 13.04 0.71 1.36
N GLY A 631 12.97 1.98 0.96
CA GLY A 631 13.18 2.40 -0.43
C GLY A 631 13.64 3.86 -0.55
N TRP A 632 13.27 4.48 -1.66
CA TRP A 632 13.67 5.81 -2.11
C TRP A 632 12.44 6.61 -2.54
N ILE A 633 12.40 7.88 -2.18
CA ILE A 633 11.32 8.80 -2.54
C ILE A 633 11.86 9.96 -3.36
N VAL A 634 11.26 10.20 -4.53
CA VAL A 634 11.50 11.37 -5.39
C VAL A 634 10.35 12.34 -5.17
N LEU A 635 10.62 13.49 -4.54
CA LEU A 635 9.59 14.43 -4.09
C LEU A 635 9.37 15.54 -5.13
N HIS A 636 8.13 15.91 -5.42
CA HIS A 636 7.77 17.10 -6.19
C HIS A 636 7.15 18.16 -5.28
N LYS A 637 7.82 19.29 -5.11
CA LYS A 637 7.26 20.37 -4.30
C LYS A 637 6.36 21.26 -5.14
N ILE A 638 5.08 20.93 -5.27
CA ILE A 638 4.11 21.74 -6.03
C ILE A 638 4.13 23.22 -5.56
N ARG A 639 3.88 23.47 -4.27
CA ARG A 639 3.96 24.84 -3.71
C ARG A 639 4.09 24.89 -2.20
N SER A 640 4.76 25.93 -1.70
CA SER A 640 4.68 26.32 -0.29
C SER A 640 3.46 27.19 -0.01
N ILE A 641 2.83 26.92 1.13
CA ILE A 641 1.64 27.62 1.59
C ILE A 641 1.97 28.32 2.90
N LYS A 642 1.75 29.64 2.92
CA LYS A 642 1.92 30.45 4.12
C LYS A 642 0.79 30.17 5.10
N GLU A 643 1.10 30.28 6.38
CA GLU A 643 0.13 30.23 7.47
C GLU A 643 -0.95 31.33 7.32
N GLY A 644 -2.20 31.00 7.61
CA GLY A 644 -3.34 31.93 7.50
C GLY A 644 -4.67 31.25 7.19
N ILE A 645 -5.74 32.05 7.08
CA ILE A 645 -7.08 31.59 6.65
C ILE A 645 -7.06 31.34 5.15
N ALA A 646 -7.50 30.16 4.70
CA ALA A 646 -7.61 29.85 3.28
C ALA A 646 -8.62 30.81 2.60
N PRO A 647 -8.24 31.45 1.48
CA PRO A 647 -9.13 32.39 0.79
C PRO A 647 -10.33 31.68 0.18
N PHE A 648 -11.48 32.37 0.09
CA PHE A 648 -12.70 31.84 -0.54
C PHE A 648 -12.43 31.24 -1.93
N SER A 649 -11.57 31.87 -2.73
CA SER A 649 -11.21 31.37 -4.07
C SER A 649 -10.57 29.98 -4.06
N GLU A 650 -9.89 29.60 -2.97
CA GLU A 650 -9.25 28.30 -2.82
C GLU A 650 -10.25 27.23 -2.37
N ILE A 651 -11.18 27.57 -1.48
CA ILE A 651 -12.10 26.57 -0.90
C ILE A 651 -13.52 26.57 -1.48
N LYS A 652 -13.85 27.52 -2.39
CA LYS A 652 -15.19 27.63 -2.97
C LYS A 652 -15.65 26.37 -3.69
N HIS A 653 -14.72 25.66 -4.34
CA HIS A 653 -15.03 24.43 -5.07
C HIS A 653 -15.30 23.28 -4.12
N GLU A 654 -14.51 23.17 -3.04
CA GLU A 654 -14.72 22.18 -1.98
C GLU A 654 -16.04 22.40 -1.26
N LEU A 655 -16.34 23.63 -0.83
CA LEU A 655 -17.59 23.96 -0.16
C LEU A 655 -18.81 23.76 -1.07
N ARG A 656 -18.67 24.04 -2.37
CA ARG A 656 -19.74 23.77 -3.33
C ARG A 656 -19.96 22.27 -3.49
N LYS A 657 -18.88 21.50 -3.61
CA LYS A 657 -18.95 20.04 -3.70
C LYS A 657 -19.62 19.47 -2.44
N GLU A 658 -19.23 19.92 -1.25
CA GLU A 658 -19.85 19.56 0.03
C GLU A 658 -21.36 19.86 0.04
N ALA A 659 -21.76 21.06 -0.39
CA ALA A 659 -23.16 21.45 -0.44
C ALA A 659 -23.97 20.65 -1.47
N LEU A 660 -23.42 20.41 -2.67
CA LEU A 660 -24.05 19.58 -3.70
C LEU A 660 -24.17 18.13 -3.25
N LEU A 661 -23.12 17.55 -2.65
CA LEU A 661 -23.17 16.20 -2.08
C LEU A 661 -24.22 16.09 -0.97
N SER A 662 -24.39 17.13 -0.15
CA SER A 662 -25.48 17.16 0.86
C SER A 662 -26.87 17.17 0.22
N ILE A 663 -27.04 17.82 -0.95
CA ILE A 663 -28.30 17.78 -1.69
C ILE A 663 -28.49 16.40 -2.33
N ALA A 664 -27.45 15.85 -2.96
CA ALA A 664 -27.47 14.51 -3.54
C ALA A 664 -27.81 13.43 -2.51
N ASP A 665 -27.23 13.52 -1.30
CA ASP A 665 -27.56 12.66 -0.16
C ASP A 665 -29.05 12.73 0.19
N THR A 666 -29.61 13.94 0.18
CA THR A 666 -31.04 14.15 0.42
C THR A 666 -31.89 13.53 -0.69
N VAL A 667 -31.54 13.76 -1.97
CA VAL A 667 -32.27 13.22 -3.12
C VAL A 667 -32.23 11.70 -3.16
N ALA A 668 -31.05 11.09 -3.00
CA ALA A 668 -30.89 9.63 -2.96
C ALA A 668 -31.70 9.01 -1.82
N SER A 669 -31.70 9.65 -0.64
CA SER A 669 -32.51 9.22 0.49
C SER A 669 -34.01 9.31 0.21
N GLU A 670 -34.47 10.39 -0.42
CA GLU A 670 -35.88 10.57 -0.80
C GLU A 670 -36.34 9.57 -1.86
N LYS A 671 -35.53 9.30 -2.89
CA LYS A 671 -35.82 8.27 -3.90
C LYS A 671 -35.93 6.88 -3.26
N ALA A 672 -34.95 6.50 -2.43
CA ALA A 672 -34.99 5.25 -1.70
C ALA A 672 -36.26 5.13 -0.84
N LYS A 673 -36.68 6.23 -0.21
CA LYS A 673 -37.91 6.27 0.59
C LYS A 673 -39.16 6.05 -0.26
N VAL A 674 -39.25 6.64 -1.45
CA VAL A 674 -40.39 6.42 -2.37
C VAL A 674 -40.52 4.94 -2.73
N VAL A 675 -39.42 4.29 -3.12
CA VAL A 675 -39.43 2.85 -3.44
C VAL A 675 -39.76 2.03 -2.20
N PHE A 676 -39.19 2.37 -1.05
CA PHE A 676 -39.44 1.66 0.21
C PHE A 676 -40.92 1.70 0.60
N ASP A 677 -41.56 2.88 0.56
CA ASP A 677 -42.95 3.06 0.96
C ASP A 677 -43.93 2.43 -0.05
N SER A 678 -43.55 2.35 -1.33
CA SER A 678 -44.43 1.91 -2.42
C SER A 678 -44.32 0.43 -2.80
N THR A 679 -43.29 -0.28 -2.32
CA THR A 679 -43.02 -1.67 -2.70
C THR A 679 -43.25 -2.66 -1.56
N ARG A 680 -43.66 -3.89 -1.89
CA ARG A 680 -43.81 -5.00 -0.93
C ARG A 680 -43.06 -6.26 -1.37
N TYR A 681 -42.99 -6.50 -2.67
CA TYR A 681 -42.26 -7.60 -3.28
C TYR A 681 -41.22 -7.02 -4.25
N PHE A 682 -40.15 -7.78 -4.50
CA PHE A 682 -39.07 -7.35 -5.41
C PHE A 682 -39.61 -6.99 -6.80
N SER A 683 -40.61 -7.72 -7.31
CA SER A 683 -41.24 -7.43 -8.60
C SER A 683 -41.95 -6.07 -8.68
N HIS A 684 -42.28 -5.44 -7.55
CA HIS A 684 -42.91 -4.11 -7.55
C HIS A 684 -41.92 -3.00 -7.86
N VAL A 685 -40.63 -3.23 -7.60
CA VAL A 685 -39.56 -2.24 -7.75
C VAL A 685 -39.52 -1.67 -9.17
N TYR A 686 -39.73 -2.52 -10.18
CA TYR A 686 -39.80 -2.15 -11.60
C TYR A 686 -40.87 -1.10 -11.96
N ASN A 687 -41.78 -0.73 -11.05
CA ASN A 687 -42.75 0.34 -11.28
C ASN A 687 -42.34 1.70 -10.66
N PHE A 688 -41.29 1.73 -9.85
CA PHE A 688 -40.92 2.88 -9.01
C PHE A 688 -39.45 3.29 -9.12
N ALA A 689 -38.64 2.52 -9.86
CA ALA A 689 -37.23 2.77 -10.12
C ALA A 689 -36.94 2.48 -11.59
N GLU A 690 -35.94 3.15 -12.16
CA GLU A 690 -35.42 2.86 -13.50
C GLU A 690 -34.61 1.55 -13.45
N ASP A 691 -34.55 0.73 -14.51
CA ASP A 691 -33.89 -0.58 -14.36
C ASP A 691 -32.37 -0.45 -14.13
N GLU A 692 -31.73 0.66 -14.51
CA GLU A 692 -30.33 0.98 -14.13
C GLU A 692 -30.13 1.08 -12.61
N GLU A 693 -31.18 1.44 -11.87
CA GLU A 693 -31.16 1.58 -10.40
C GLU A 693 -31.48 0.24 -9.71
N ILE A 694 -31.95 -0.77 -10.45
CA ILE A 694 -32.39 -2.07 -9.96
C ILE A 694 -31.25 -3.09 -10.11
N PHE A 695 -31.00 -3.87 -9.07
CA PHE A 695 -29.99 -4.93 -9.11
C PHE A 695 -30.55 -6.26 -8.62
N LYS A 696 -29.87 -7.34 -9.03
CA LYS A 696 -30.00 -8.68 -8.45
C LYS A 696 -28.67 -9.40 -8.50
N THR A 697 -28.17 -9.82 -7.35
CA THR A 697 -26.85 -10.44 -7.23
C THR A 697 -26.88 -11.92 -7.61
N GLU A 698 -25.72 -12.49 -7.91
CA GLU A 698 -25.51 -13.94 -7.82
C GLU A 698 -25.47 -14.40 -6.35
N PHE A 699 -25.36 -15.72 -6.13
CA PHE A 699 -25.15 -16.24 -4.78
C PHE A 699 -23.76 -15.85 -4.27
N GLN A 700 -23.74 -15.05 -3.21
CA GLN A 700 -22.51 -14.52 -2.63
C GLN A 700 -22.42 -14.88 -1.16
N ASP A 701 -21.22 -15.28 -0.72
CA ASP A 701 -20.93 -15.50 0.71
C ASP A 701 -21.37 -14.27 1.50
N ALA A 702 -22.28 -14.48 2.45
CA ALA A 702 -22.84 -13.40 3.26
C ALA A 702 -21.77 -12.65 4.05
N LYS A 703 -20.59 -13.25 4.30
CA LYS A 703 -19.45 -12.63 4.99
C LYS A 703 -18.61 -11.73 4.08
N LYS A 704 -18.72 -11.84 2.77
CA LYS A 704 -18.01 -10.99 1.81
C LYS A 704 -18.84 -9.74 1.50
N ASP A 705 -18.17 -8.73 0.98
CA ASP A 705 -18.82 -7.55 0.42
C ASP A 705 -19.55 -7.91 -0.86
N PHE A 706 -20.66 -7.24 -1.12
CA PHE A 706 -21.43 -7.40 -2.35
C PHE A 706 -21.00 -6.32 -3.33
N GLU A 707 -20.80 -6.68 -4.59
CA GLU A 707 -20.28 -5.76 -5.61
C GLU A 707 -21.10 -4.45 -5.70
N VAL A 708 -22.43 -4.55 -5.66
CA VAL A 708 -23.35 -3.40 -5.77
C VAL A 708 -23.59 -2.69 -4.43
N LEU A 709 -23.54 -3.40 -3.30
CA LEU A 709 -23.91 -2.86 -1.99
C LEU A 709 -22.71 -2.49 -1.10
N GLY A 710 -21.50 -2.91 -1.46
CA GLY A 710 -20.31 -2.81 -0.63
C GLY A 710 -20.42 -3.61 0.67
N ASP A 711 -19.85 -3.05 1.75
CA ASP A 711 -19.90 -3.64 3.09
C ASP A 711 -21.29 -3.46 3.73
N ILE A 712 -22.02 -4.57 3.83
CA ILE A 712 -23.32 -4.65 4.52
C ILE A 712 -23.25 -5.42 5.83
N SER A 713 -22.07 -5.53 6.44
CA SER A 713 -21.84 -6.30 7.68
C SER A 713 -22.80 -5.93 8.81
N ASN A 714 -23.20 -4.66 8.89
CA ASN A 714 -24.15 -4.16 9.90
C ASN A 714 -25.57 -4.72 9.74
N TYR A 715 -25.96 -5.11 8.52
CA TYR A 715 -27.30 -5.59 8.18
C TYR A 715 -27.38 -7.12 8.10
N ARG A 716 -26.23 -7.78 7.99
CA ARG A 716 -26.06 -9.23 7.79
C ARG A 716 -26.92 -10.11 8.70
N SER A 717 -26.96 -9.80 10.00
CA SER A 717 -27.67 -10.65 10.97
C SER A 717 -29.18 -10.68 10.77
N GLU A 718 -29.76 -9.57 10.29
CA GLU A 718 -31.17 -9.46 9.97
C GLU A 718 -31.45 -10.06 8.60
N LEU A 719 -30.57 -9.81 7.62
CA LEU A 719 -30.67 -10.41 6.29
C LEU A 719 -30.70 -11.94 6.38
N LEU A 720 -29.78 -12.57 7.09
CA LEU A 720 -29.79 -14.03 7.27
C LEU A 720 -31.05 -14.61 7.94
N ARG A 721 -31.86 -13.77 8.60
CA ARG A 721 -33.14 -14.18 9.22
C ARG A 721 -34.35 -13.96 8.32
N MET A 722 -34.18 -13.22 7.23
CA MET A 722 -35.26 -12.95 6.28
C MET A 722 -35.68 -14.22 5.55
N TRP A 723 -36.95 -14.25 5.19
CA TRP A 723 -37.56 -15.27 4.38
C TRP A 723 -37.27 -15.00 2.90
N LYS A 724 -37.37 -16.05 2.08
CA LYS A 724 -37.28 -15.91 0.63
C LYS A 724 -38.35 -14.92 0.13
N ASN A 725 -37.91 -13.97 -0.69
CA ASN A 725 -38.67 -12.84 -1.24
C ASN A 725 -39.19 -11.81 -0.21
N GLU A 726 -38.65 -11.79 1.01
CA GLU A 726 -38.98 -10.78 2.00
C GLU A 726 -38.25 -9.46 1.72
N LYS A 727 -38.93 -8.32 1.96
CA LYS A 727 -38.34 -6.98 1.93
C LYS A 727 -37.66 -6.66 3.25
N TYR A 728 -36.47 -6.07 3.20
CA TYR A 728 -35.81 -5.59 4.41
C TYR A 728 -36.65 -4.49 5.08
N SER A 729 -36.66 -4.49 6.42
CA SER A 729 -37.62 -3.68 7.20
C SER A 729 -37.32 -2.18 7.24
N GLY A 730 -36.18 -1.75 6.68
CA GLY A 730 -35.79 -0.35 6.58
C GLY A 730 -35.05 -0.04 5.28
N ILE A 731 -34.55 1.19 5.19
CA ILE A 731 -33.64 1.62 4.13
C ILE A 731 -32.21 1.41 4.63
N ILE A 732 -31.41 0.70 3.86
CA ILE A 732 -30.00 0.48 4.15
C ILE A 732 -29.23 1.75 3.78
N LYS A 733 -28.48 2.30 4.73
CA LYS A 733 -27.58 3.43 4.51
C LYS A 733 -26.17 2.89 4.32
N LEU A 734 -25.67 3.00 3.10
CA LEU A 734 -24.30 2.67 2.72
C LEU A 734 -23.41 3.91 2.91
N GLU A 735 -22.10 3.75 2.71
CA GLU A 735 -21.15 4.88 2.86
C GLU A 735 -21.50 6.04 1.92
N ASN A 736 -21.85 5.74 0.66
CA ASN A 736 -22.16 6.73 -0.37
C ASN A 736 -23.48 6.45 -1.10
N ALA A 737 -24.44 5.72 -0.49
CA ALA A 737 -25.69 5.36 -1.15
C ALA A 737 -26.82 4.97 -0.18
N TYR A 738 -28.04 4.87 -0.69
CA TYR A 738 -29.21 4.33 0.01
C TYR A 738 -29.81 3.16 -0.77
N ALA A 739 -30.08 2.05 -0.09
CA ALA A 739 -30.59 0.84 -0.72
C ALA A 739 -31.90 0.34 -0.11
N VAL A 740 -32.79 -0.15 -0.96
CA VAL A 740 -34.00 -0.89 -0.56
C VAL A 740 -33.88 -2.29 -1.12
N ILE A 741 -33.77 -3.28 -0.23
CA ILE A 741 -33.38 -4.64 -0.63
C ILE A 741 -34.39 -5.71 -0.24
N PHE A 742 -34.36 -6.79 -0.99
CA PHE A 742 -35.17 -7.99 -0.86
C PHE A 742 -34.25 -9.21 -0.90
N GLN A 743 -34.48 -10.17 -0.01
CA GLN A 743 -33.74 -11.43 -0.06
C GLN A 743 -34.39 -12.36 -1.08
N THR A 744 -33.85 -12.46 -2.30
CA THR A 744 -34.45 -13.29 -3.36
C THR A 744 -34.21 -14.77 -3.15
N ASP A 745 -33.07 -15.15 -2.57
CA ASP A 745 -32.78 -16.53 -2.20
C ASP A 745 -31.67 -16.66 -1.14
N ILE A 746 -31.54 -17.83 -0.52
CA ILE A 746 -30.49 -18.14 0.47
C ILE A 746 -30.03 -19.60 0.40
N ARG A 747 -28.72 -19.81 0.34
CA ARG A 747 -28.08 -21.11 0.54
C ARG A 747 -27.47 -21.15 1.93
N ARG A 748 -28.01 -22.01 2.79
CA ARG A 748 -27.51 -22.14 4.16
C ARG A 748 -26.17 -22.86 4.20
N SER A 749 -25.35 -22.46 5.16
CA SER A 749 -24.12 -23.13 5.55
C SER A 749 -24.39 -24.60 5.79
N HIS A 750 -23.70 -25.46 5.05
CA HIS A 750 -23.67 -26.89 5.32
C HIS A 750 -22.28 -27.31 5.75
N GLN A 751 -22.24 -28.45 6.41
CA GLN A 751 -21.00 -29.11 6.78
C GLN A 751 -20.35 -29.67 5.50
N LEU A 752 -19.08 -29.36 5.25
CA LEU A 752 -18.31 -30.08 4.23
C LEU A 752 -18.13 -31.52 4.70
N THR A 753 -18.18 -32.47 3.77
CA THR A 753 -17.78 -33.87 4.01
C THR A 753 -16.26 -33.97 4.20
N TYR A 754 -15.78 -35.12 4.70
CA TYR A 754 -14.35 -35.35 4.85
C TYR A 754 -13.65 -35.26 3.49
N GLU A 755 -14.25 -35.84 2.46
CA GLU A 755 -13.74 -35.89 1.09
C GLU A 755 -13.65 -34.48 0.47
N GLU A 756 -14.63 -33.60 0.73
CA GLU A 756 -14.62 -32.20 0.28
C GLU A 756 -13.60 -31.33 1.04
N ALA A 757 -13.41 -31.59 2.35
CA ALA A 757 -12.47 -30.84 3.19
C ALA A 757 -11.02 -31.32 3.06
N LEU A 758 -10.80 -32.54 2.56
CA LEU A 758 -9.49 -33.19 2.51
C LEU A 758 -8.38 -32.33 1.87
N PRO A 759 -8.58 -31.65 0.72
CA PRO A 759 -7.55 -30.80 0.14
C PRO A 759 -7.10 -29.68 1.08
N GLN A 760 -8.04 -29.03 1.78
CA GLN A 760 -7.75 -27.96 2.73
C GLN A 760 -7.02 -28.48 3.97
N ILE A 761 -7.41 -29.66 4.48
CA ILE A 761 -6.76 -30.30 5.63
C ILE A 761 -5.31 -30.66 5.31
N ILE A 762 -5.06 -31.20 4.11
CA ILE A 762 -3.71 -31.53 3.63
C ILE A 762 -2.85 -30.26 3.57
N GLU A 763 -3.39 -29.18 3.01
CA GLU A 763 -2.68 -27.90 2.92
C GLU A 763 -2.32 -27.33 4.32
N ILE A 764 -3.28 -27.32 5.24
CA ILE A 764 -3.07 -26.87 6.63
C ILE A 764 -1.99 -27.70 7.32
N HIS A 765 -2.08 -29.03 7.23
CA HIS A 765 -1.08 -29.91 7.84
C HIS A 765 0.32 -29.71 7.24
N ASN A 766 0.40 -29.58 5.92
CA ASN A 766 1.67 -29.32 5.24
C ASN A 766 2.28 -27.99 5.69
N SER A 767 1.45 -26.95 5.85
CA SER A 767 1.89 -25.64 6.35
C SER A 767 2.41 -25.70 7.79
N ILE A 768 1.69 -26.41 8.67
CA ILE A 768 2.10 -26.62 10.07
C ILE A 768 3.44 -27.37 10.12
N LYS A 769 3.57 -28.47 9.37
CA LYS A 769 4.82 -29.25 9.35
C LYS A 769 6.00 -28.43 8.83
N LYS A 770 5.82 -27.70 7.73
CA LYS A 770 6.83 -26.77 7.19
C LYS A 770 7.29 -25.77 8.24
N PHE A 771 6.35 -25.19 8.98
CA PHE A 771 6.67 -24.27 10.06
C PHE A 771 7.48 -24.95 11.18
N GLU A 772 7.09 -26.14 11.62
CA GLU A 772 7.81 -26.88 12.66
C GLU A 772 9.22 -27.28 12.22
N ILE A 773 9.40 -27.69 10.96
CA ILE A 773 10.71 -28.03 10.39
C ILE A 773 11.59 -26.78 10.28
N ALA A 774 11.05 -25.68 9.77
CA ALA A 774 11.77 -24.42 9.70
C ALA A 774 12.21 -23.98 11.11
N LYS A 775 11.31 -24.05 12.09
CA LYS A 775 11.61 -23.72 13.48
C LYS A 775 12.67 -24.64 14.08
N LYS A 776 12.62 -25.95 13.80
CA LYS A 776 13.65 -26.93 14.24
C LYS A 776 15.02 -26.60 13.65
N ASN A 777 15.09 -26.34 12.34
CA ASN A 777 16.33 -26.04 11.65
C ASN A 777 16.94 -24.70 12.10
N VAL A 778 16.12 -23.65 12.24
CA VAL A 778 16.58 -22.37 12.83
C VAL A 778 17.02 -22.57 14.28
N SER A 779 16.36 -23.45 15.05
CA SER A 779 16.76 -23.73 16.44
C SER A 779 18.16 -24.32 16.49
N PHE A 780 18.47 -25.25 15.59
CA PHE A 780 19.80 -25.84 15.49
C PHE A 780 20.90 -24.80 15.18
N ILE A 781 20.63 -23.86 14.27
CA ILE A 781 21.57 -22.76 13.96
C ILE A 781 21.72 -21.83 15.17
N ARG A 782 20.60 -21.45 15.78
CA ARG A 782 20.55 -20.58 16.96
C ARG A 782 21.29 -21.19 18.16
N ASP A 783 21.15 -22.50 18.39
CA ASP A 783 21.86 -23.26 19.43
C ASP A 783 23.37 -23.12 19.25
N LYS A 784 23.88 -23.30 18.02
CA LYS A 784 25.31 -23.18 17.70
C LYS A 784 25.83 -21.76 17.94
N ILE A 785 25.08 -20.73 17.52
CA ILE A 785 25.44 -19.32 17.73
C ILE A 785 25.43 -18.95 19.22
N ALA A 786 24.50 -19.52 20.00
CA ALA A 786 24.42 -19.32 21.44
C ALA A 786 25.69 -19.83 22.14
N VAL A 787 26.25 -20.96 21.70
CA VAL A 787 27.51 -21.53 22.25
C VAL A 787 28.79 -20.93 21.63
N GLY A 788 28.67 -19.92 20.77
CA GLY A 788 29.81 -19.14 20.27
C GLY A 788 30.27 -19.49 18.85
N ALA A 789 29.51 -20.28 18.09
CA ALA A 789 29.75 -20.41 16.66
C ALA A 789 29.58 -19.06 15.96
N ASP A 790 30.37 -18.85 14.91
CA ASP A 790 30.33 -17.63 14.11
C ASP A 790 28.99 -17.50 13.37
N PRO A 791 28.17 -16.47 13.67
CA PRO A 791 26.88 -16.26 13.00
C PRO A 791 27.03 -16.02 11.51
N ASP A 792 28.06 -15.27 11.11
CA ASP A 792 28.28 -14.90 9.71
C ASP A 792 28.45 -16.16 8.85
N SER A 793 29.23 -17.13 9.32
CA SER A 793 29.42 -18.41 8.63
C SER A 793 28.14 -19.25 8.54
N LEU A 794 27.34 -19.33 9.61
CA LEU A 794 26.16 -20.20 9.66
C LEU A 794 24.95 -19.61 8.91
N LEU A 795 24.88 -18.28 8.83
CA LEU A 795 23.75 -17.56 8.24
C LEU A 795 24.08 -16.94 6.89
N TYR A 796 25.31 -17.11 6.39
CA TYR A 796 25.79 -16.54 5.12
C TYR A 796 24.81 -16.76 3.96
N TYR A 797 24.16 -17.92 3.92
CA TYR A 797 23.22 -18.33 2.87
C TYR A 797 21.74 -18.06 3.20
N LEU A 798 21.43 -17.62 4.43
CA LEU A 798 20.08 -17.51 5.00
C LEU A 798 19.71 -16.06 5.36
N GLY A 799 20.24 -15.09 4.63
CA GLY A 799 19.97 -13.66 4.86
C GLY A 799 20.98 -12.93 5.73
N GLY A 800 21.99 -13.63 6.26
CA GLY A 800 23.10 -13.03 7.00
C GLY A 800 22.79 -12.72 8.48
N TRP A 801 23.78 -12.13 9.15
CA TRP A 801 23.69 -11.68 10.53
C TRP A 801 23.82 -10.17 10.59
N ASP A 802 22.76 -9.50 11.02
CA ASP A 802 22.74 -8.05 11.15
C ASP A 802 23.21 -7.64 12.55
N VAL A 803 24.04 -6.60 12.62
CA VAL A 803 24.50 -6.00 13.88
C VAL A 803 24.14 -4.53 13.93
N ILE A 804 23.40 -4.15 14.98
CA ILE A 804 23.07 -2.76 15.28
C ILE A 804 23.71 -2.38 16.60
N SER A 805 24.45 -1.28 16.59
CA SER A 805 25.05 -0.70 17.79
C SER A 805 24.30 0.54 18.23
N ASN A 806 24.29 0.80 19.54
CA ASN A 806 23.69 1.99 20.14
C ASN A 806 22.17 2.17 19.91
N LEU A 807 21.43 1.07 19.86
CA LEU A 807 19.99 1.07 19.70
C LEU A 807 19.30 1.55 21.00
N SER A 808 18.37 2.50 20.86
CA SER A 808 17.53 2.98 21.97
C SER A 808 16.23 2.18 22.07
N LEU A 809 15.61 2.13 23.25
CA LEU A 809 14.30 1.50 23.47
C LEU A 809 13.14 2.22 22.74
N THR A 810 13.40 3.36 22.10
CA THR A 810 12.43 4.15 21.32
C THR A 810 12.64 4.05 19.81
N SER A 811 13.71 3.37 19.38
CA SER A 811 14.05 3.16 17.98
C SER A 811 13.25 1.99 17.40
N LYS A 812 13.17 1.89 16.06
CA LYS A 812 12.69 0.67 15.39
C LYS A 812 13.88 -0.21 15.00
N ILE A 813 13.72 -1.52 15.10
CA ILE A 813 14.63 -2.52 14.53
C ILE A 813 14.26 -2.68 13.04
N PRO A 814 15.20 -2.47 12.10
CA PRO A 814 14.98 -2.66 10.67
C PRO A 814 14.42 -4.06 10.36
N GLY A 815 13.36 -4.12 9.54
CA GLY A 815 12.73 -5.38 9.14
C GLY A 815 11.84 -6.04 10.21
N VAL A 816 11.59 -5.37 11.34
CA VAL A 816 10.76 -5.90 12.44
C VAL A 816 9.63 -4.94 12.82
N ASP A 817 8.39 -5.38 12.58
CA ASP A 817 7.19 -4.56 12.80
C ASP A 817 6.86 -4.33 14.29
N PHE A 818 7.29 -5.23 15.18
CA PHE A 818 6.96 -5.22 16.62
C PHE A 818 8.20 -5.05 17.52
N SER A 819 9.04 -4.06 17.22
CA SER A 819 10.28 -3.79 17.97
C SER A 819 10.08 -3.66 19.49
N GLU A 820 8.94 -3.11 19.94
CA GLU A 820 8.62 -2.94 21.37
C GLU A 820 8.57 -4.27 22.14
N ALA A 821 7.99 -5.32 21.56
CA ALA A 821 7.90 -6.63 22.20
C ALA A 821 9.29 -7.29 22.37
N ILE A 822 10.19 -7.06 21.42
CA ILE A 822 11.58 -7.52 21.50
C ILE A 822 12.32 -6.78 22.61
N TYR A 823 12.11 -5.47 22.75
CA TYR A 823 12.71 -4.70 23.84
C TYR A 823 12.27 -5.17 25.23
N ASP A 824 10.98 -5.47 25.40
CA ASP A 824 10.45 -6.02 26.65
C ASP A 824 11.09 -7.36 27.04
N ASP A 825 11.46 -8.17 26.04
CA ASP A 825 12.19 -9.41 26.23
C ASP A 825 13.68 -9.15 26.56
N ILE A 826 14.36 -8.27 25.81
CA ILE A 826 15.75 -7.86 26.05
C ILE A 826 15.96 -7.36 27.49
N LEU A 827 15.02 -6.56 28.00
CA LEU A 827 15.13 -5.97 29.35
C LEU A 827 15.05 -7.00 30.48
N LYS A 828 14.61 -8.23 30.21
CA LYS A 828 14.55 -9.34 31.17
C LYS A 828 15.83 -10.18 31.21
N HIS A 829 16.75 -9.96 30.28
CA HIS A 829 17.92 -10.82 30.07
C HIS A 829 19.24 -10.05 30.19
N GLU A 830 20.33 -10.80 30.35
CA GLU A 830 21.70 -10.31 30.48
C GLU A 830 22.47 -10.39 29.14
N GLU A 831 23.60 -9.69 29.06
CA GLU A 831 24.49 -9.73 27.90
C GLU A 831 24.90 -11.18 27.57
N GLY A 832 24.93 -11.49 26.28
CA GLY A 832 25.15 -12.84 25.76
C GLY A 832 23.89 -13.69 25.59
N TYR A 833 22.73 -13.25 26.09
CA TYR A 833 21.46 -13.94 25.88
C TYR A 833 21.12 -14.09 24.39
N CYS A 834 20.63 -15.27 24.02
CA CYS A 834 20.14 -15.57 22.68
C CYS A 834 18.65 -15.94 22.78
N SER A 835 17.81 -15.24 22.04
CA SER A 835 16.36 -15.34 22.15
C SER A 835 15.81 -16.68 21.68
N SER A 836 14.58 -17.00 22.07
CA SER A 836 13.81 -18.01 21.34
C SER A 836 13.55 -17.56 19.89
N ILE A 837 13.06 -18.48 19.05
CA ILE A 837 12.64 -18.15 17.70
C ILE A 837 11.29 -17.44 17.76
N ILE A 838 11.25 -16.27 17.14
CA ILE A 838 10.10 -15.37 17.10
C ILE A 838 9.59 -15.33 15.64
N PRO A 839 8.37 -15.79 15.37
CA PRO A 839 7.76 -15.61 14.05
C PRO A 839 7.39 -14.13 13.85
N ILE A 840 7.89 -13.52 12.76
CA ILE A 840 7.52 -12.15 12.39
C ILE A 840 6.14 -12.12 11.72
N ASN A 841 5.91 -13.08 10.82
CA ASN A 841 4.65 -13.29 10.13
C ASN A 841 4.58 -14.77 9.70
N SER A 842 3.69 -15.11 8.75
CA SER A 842 3.58 -16.50 8.26
C SER A 842 4.84 -17.00 7.55
N GLU A 843 5.69 -16.11 7.03
CA GLU A 843 6.82 -16.45 6.15
C GLU A 843 8.21 -16.20 6.76
N LYS A 844 8.33 -15.47 7.86
CA LYS A 844 9.65 -15.07 8.40
C LYS A 844 9.83 -15.43 9.86
N LEU A 845 11.02 -15.94 10.17
CA LEU A 845 11.47 -16.27 11.52
C LEU A 845 12.62 -15.34 11.92
N LEU A 846 12.64 -14.94 13.19
CA LEU A 846 13.69 -14.11 13.77
C LEU A 846 14.22 -14.72 15.05
N PHE A 847 15.52 -14.55 15.28
CA PHE A 847 16.09 -14.64 16.62
C PHE A 847 17.18 -13.57 16.75
N TYR A 848 17.50 -13.21 17.98
CA TYR A 848 18.50 -12.20 18.28
C TYR A 848 19.46 -12.67 19.38
N LYS A 849 20.65 -12.08 19.39
CA LYS A 849 21.63 -12.19 20.46
C LYS A 849 21.92 -10.82 21.03
N LEU A 850 21.74 -10.67 22.33
CA LEU A 850 22.05 -9.45 23.06
C LEU A 850 23.57 -9.35 23.21
N LEU A 851 24.20 -8.48 22.42
CA LEU A 851 25.65 -8.31 22.43
C LEU A 851 26.09 -7.41 23.59
N ARG A 852 25.34 -6.34 23.84
CA ARG A 852 25.60 -5.39 24.93
C ARG A 852 24.30 -4.74 25.40
N LEU A 853 24.16 -4.52 26.70
CA LEU A 853 23.04 -3.81 27.31
C LEU A 853 23.55 -2.82 28.37
N ARG A 854 23.71 -1.57 27.95
CA ARG A 854 24.09 -0.50 28.87
C ARG A 854 22.84 0.18 29.42
N ARG A 855 22.56 -0.05 30.70
CA ARG A 855 21.52 0.66 31.45
C ARG A 855 22.14 1.85 32.18
N PRO A 856 21.52 3.04 32.13
CA PRO A 856 21.94 4.14 32.98
C PRO A 856 21.73 3.75 34.46
N SER A 857 22.63 4.14 35.36
CA SER A 857 22.44 3.90 36.79
C SER A 857 21.53 4.96 37.42
N LYS A 858 21.02 4.68 38.63
CA LYS A 858 20.36 5.73 39.43
C LYS A 858 21.30 6.90 39.71
N ALA A 859 22.60 6.65 39.87
CA ALA A 859 23.59 7.71 40.09
C ALA A 859 23.74 8.60 38.85
N ASP A 860 23.74 8.02 37.64
CA ASP A 860 23.75 8.76 36.39
C ASP A 860 22.50 9.64 36.29
N PHE A 861 21.32 9.09 36.60
CA PHE A 861 20.09 9.88 36.68
C PHE A 861 20.19 11.03 37.68
N TYR A 862 20.69 10.79 38.90
CA TYR A 862 20.79 11.85 39.91
C TYR A 862 21.81 12.94 39.52
N SER A 863 22.87 12.58 38.79
CA SER A 863 23.83 13.55 38.26
C SER A 863 23.19 14.49 37.22
N ASP A 864 22.31 13.96 36.37
CA ASP A 864 21.63 14.70 35.31
C ASP A 864 20.22 15.18 35.69
N ARG A 865 19.73 14.83 36.90
CA ARG A 865 18.33 14.98 37.31
C ARG A 865 17.81 16.39 37.07
N LYS A 866 18.52 17.41 37.55
CA LYS A 866 18.05 18.80 37.43
C LYS A 866 17.93 19.24 35.97
N TYR A 867 18.85 18.78 35.13
CA TYR A 867 18.81 19.05 33.70
C TYR A 867 17.64 18.30 33.04
N TYR A 868 17.47 17.02 33.37
CA TYR A 868 16.43 16.16 32.81
C TYR A 868 15.02 16.58 33.25
N GLU A 869 14.83 16.89 34.53
CA GLU A 869 13.60 17.44 35.09
C GLU A 869 13.20 18.73 34.37
N LYS A 870 14.15 19.64 34.13
CA LYS A 870 13.91 20.85 33.34
C LYS A 870 13.55 20.55 31.88
N LYS A 871 14.18 19.54 31.27
CA LYS A 871 13.84 19.07 29.91
C LYS A 871 12.39 18.56 29.86
N ILE A 872 12.00 17.71 30.81
CA ILE A 872 10.64 17.15 30.87
C ILE A 872 9.60 18.21 31.24
N LEU A 873 9.87 19.07 32.21
CA LEU A 873 9.01 20.22 32.55
C LEU A 873 8.74 21.10 31.33
N LYS A 874 9.77 21.36 30.53
CA LYS A 874 9.61 22.11 29.28
C LYS A 874 8.70 21.37 28.30
N GLN A 875 8.84 20.05 28.16
CA GLN A 875 7.98 19.25 27.29
C GLN A 875 6.52 19.23 27.77
N GLU A 876 6.27 19.04 29.07
CA GLU A 876 4.92 19.06 29.65
C GLU A 876 4.29 20.46 29.56
N PHE A 877 5.08 21.52 29.75
CA PHE A 877 4.64 22.89 29.54
C PHE A 877 4.23 23.15 28.09
N GLU A 878 5.01 22.69 27.10
CA GLU A 878 4.63 22.81 25.69
C GLU A 878 3.39 21.98 25.35
N LYS A 879 3.23 20.77 25.90
CA LYS A 879 2.00 19.97 25.75
C LYS A 879 0.78 20.70 26.33
N TRP A 880 0.91 21.22 27.55
CA TRP A 880 -0.14 22.02 28.19
C TRP A 880 -0.47 23.24 27.35
N LYS A 881 0.54 23.98 26.91
CA LYS A 881 0.39 25.17 26.07
C LYS A 881 -0.38 24.87 24.80
N ASN A 882 -0.04 23.79 24.09
CA ASN A 882 -0.75 23.38 22.88
C ASN A 882 -2.22 23.04 23.18
N LYS A 883 -2.48 22.26 24.24
CA LYS A 883 -3.85 21.90 24.66
C LYS A 883 -4.67 23.12 25.13
N TYR A 884 -4.06 24.02 25.90
CA TYR A 884 -4.70 25.20 26.45
C TYR A 884 -4.95 26.27 25.37
N LYS A 885 -4.03 26.41 24.41
CA LYS A 885 -4.17 27.28 23.23
C LYS A 885 -5.41 26.91 22.40
N VAL A 886 -5.69 25.60 22.24
CA VAL A 886 -6.92 25.11 21.61
C VAL A 886 -8.16 25.45 22.46
N LYS A 887 -8.09 25.24 23.78
CA LYS A 887 -9.21 25.50 24.71
C LYS A 887 -9.65 26.97 24.71
N ILE A 888 -8.72 27.92 24.72
CA ILE A 888 -9.05 29.35 24.87
C ILE A 888 -9.27 30.09 23.53
N GLY A 889 -9.09 29.41 22.39
CA GLY A 889 -9.31 29.98 21.07
C GLY A 889 -8.40 31.16 20.75
N VAL A 890 -7.09 30.93 20.63
CA VAL A 890 -6.12 31.97 20.24
C VAL A 890 -6.34 32.42 18.80
N LYS A 891 -6.63 33.71 18.60
CA LYS A 891 -6.79 34.37 17.30
C LYS A 891 -5.59 35.26 17.03
N ILE A 892 -4.89 35.05 15.93
CA ILE A 892 -3.76 35.89 15.52
C ILE A 892 -4.25 36.75 14.33
N ASN A 893 -4.06 38.07 14.40
CA ASN A 893 -4.59 39.10 13.49
C ASN A 893 -3.56 39.62 12.47
#